data_AF-A0Y767-F1
#
_entry.id   AF-A0Y767-F1
#
_cell.length_a   1.000
_cell.length_b   1.000
_cell.length_c   1.000
_cell.angle_alpha   90.00
_cell.angle_beta   90.00
_cell.angle_gamma   90.00
#
_symmetry.space_group_name_H-M   'P 1'
#
loop_
_entity.id
_entity.type
_entity.pdbx_description
1 polymer ?
#
loop_
_entity_poly.entity_id
_entity_poly.type
_entity_poly.pdbx_seq_one_letter_code
_entity_poly.pdbx_strand_id
1 'polypeptide(L)'
;MVVWLAKCVGSSKLFSNFSLSDFYKWLLASMAKKSKLMSWLGFGKSDKKQAEQKAEADKQQALAEQEAKRLEEERVAAEKAEQERVAAEQAEKLAVERANAELLAKEHAEAEQQRVELQNRLAEQAEAQRLEQERATAEQAEAQRLEQERAAAEQAKAQRIEQERAAAEQAEAQRIEQERIAAQQAEAQRIEQERAAAEQAEAQRLEQERIAAQQAEAQRIEQERAAAEQAEAQRLEQERIAAQQAEAQRIEQEHIAAEQAEAQRIEQERIAAEQAEAQRIEQERAAAEQAEAQRIEQERAAAEQAEAQRLEQERIAAQQAEAQRIEQEHIAAEQAEAQRIEQERIAAEQAEAQRIEQERAAAEQAEAQRIEQERAAAEQAEAQRIEQERIAAEQAEAQRIEQERIATEQERIATEQAEVQRLEQERIAAEQAKKEEKPKKEGFFSRLKKGLLKTRVNIGAGFSSIFSGKKIDDDLFEELETQLLTADLGVDTTMKLIDRLTDGANRKQLKDGDALYELMKQEMAAMLKTAEQPLTIPAEKKPFVILMVGVNGVGKTTTIGKLAKQFQNEGKSVMLAAGDTFRAAAVEQLQVWGERNSIPVIAQHTGADSASVVFDAFQAAKARNVDVLIADTAGRLQNKDNLMQELEKIARVMKKIDPDAPHEVMLTIDAGTGQNAISQVNLFNQCVGLTGITLSKLDGTAKGGVIFAVADKFNIPIRYIGVGEGIDDLRSFKSDDFIDALFSQDEDDA
;
A
#
# COMPACT_ATOMS: atom_id res chain seq x y z
N MET A 1 -118.59 18.33 -40.68
CA MET A 1 -118.06 16.95 -40.87
C MET A 1 -118.02 16.72 -42.37
N VAL A 2 -116.94 16.66 -43.14
CA VAL A 2 -115.59 16.11 -42.96
C VAL A 2 -114.53 16.99 -43.69
N VAL A 3 -114.90 18.20 -44.15
CA VAL A 3 -114.00 19.06 -44.97
C VAL A 3 -113.54 20.36 -44.28
N TRP A 4 -114.02 20.69 -43.08
CA TRP A 4 -113.79 22.02 -42.48
C TRP A 4 -112.70 22.07 -41.37
N LEU A 5 -112.01 20.95 -41.10
CA LEU A 5 -111.15 20.80 -39.91
C LEU A 5 -109.64 20.59 -40.18
N ALA A 6 -109.11 20.88 -41.38
CA ALA A 6 -107.70 20.52 -41.65
C ALA A 6 -106.85 21.42 -42.59
N LYS A 7 -107.24 22.63 -43.04
CA LYS A 7 -106.44 23.29 -44.10
C LYS A 7 -106.22 24.81 -44.09
N CYS A 8 -106.44 25.50 -42.97
CA CYS A 8 -106.03 26.90 -42.87
C CYS A 8 -105.11 27.14 -41.67
N VAL A 9 -103.83 27.36 -41.98
CA VAL A 9 -102.84 28.15 -41.21
C VAL A 9 -102.19 27.38 -40.04
N GLY A 10 -100.92 26.96 -40.05
CA GLY A 10 -99.79 27.40 -40.88
C GLY A 10 -99.18 28.70 -40.35
N SER A 11 -98.29 28.59 -39.35
CA SER A 11 -97.41 29.62 -38.78
C SER A 11 -97.97 30.66 -37.80
N SER A 12 -97.25 30.70 -36.66
CA SER A 12 -96.91 31.86 -35.81
C SER A 12 -97.99 32.55 -34.95
N LYS A 13 -97.75 32.43 -33.63
CA LYS A 13 -97.93 33.39 -32.51
C LYS A 13 -99.33 33.99 -32.26
N LEU A 14 -99.66 33.96 -30.96
CA LEU A 14 -100.77 34.59 -30.22
C LEU A 14 -102.09 33.81 -30.16
N PHE A 15 -102.61 33.75 -28.93
CA PHE A 15 -103.89 33.18 -28.46
C PHE A 15 -103.88 31.73 -27.93
N SER A 16 -103.05 31.52 -26.90
CA SER A 16 -103.41 30.66 -25.78
C SER A 16 -104.49 31.35 -24.93
N ASN A 17 -105.53 30.59 -24.56
CA ASN A 17 -106.60 30.86 -23.58
C ASN A 17 -108.01 30.98 -24.20
N PHE A 18 -108.54 29.84 -24.62
CA PHE A 18 -109.99 29.62 -24.66
C PHE A 18 -110.27 28.21 -24.14
N SER A 19 -110.64 28.12 -22.86
CA SER A 19 -110.90 26.85 -22.18
C SER A 19 -112.30 26.34 -22.51
N LEU A 20 -112.52 25.02 -22.48
CA LEU A 20 -113.86 24.41 -22.56
C LEU A 20 -114.84 25.04 -21.54
N SER A 21 -114.34 25.58 -20.43
CA SER A 21 -115.13 26.32 -19.43
C SER A 21 -115.70 27.65 -19.97
N ASP A 22 -114.98 28.31 -20.89
CA ASP A 22 -115.41 29.57 -21.51
C ASP A 22 -116.49 29.33 -22.58
N PHE A 23 -116.42 28.19 -23.27
CA PHE A 23 -117.47 27.73 -24.18
C PHE A 23 -118.76 27.37 -23.42
N TYR A 24 -118.66 26.69 -22.27
CA TYR A 24 -119.82 26.37 -21.43
C TYR A 24 -120.46 27.62 -20.79
N LYS A 25 -119.64 28.59 -20.34
CA LYS A 25 -120.11 29.91 -19.86
C LYS A 25 -120.79 30.73 -20.95
N TRP A 26 -120.27 30.70 -22.19
CA TRP A 26 -120.90 31.35 -23.35
C TRP A 26 -122.25 30.71 -23.72
N LEU A 27 -122.35 29.38 -23.64
CA LEU A 27 -123.57 28.63 -23.95
C LEU A 27 -124.67 28.85 -22.90
N LEU A 28 -124.31 28.92 -21.60
CA LEU A 28 -125.23 29.28 -20.51
C LEU A 28 -125.66 30.76 -20.59
N ALA A 29 -124.76 31.69 -20.93
CA ALA A 29 -125.10 33.10 -21.14
C ALA A 29 -126.01 33.33 -22.38
N SER A 30 -125.90 32.46 -23.39
CA SER A 30 -126.77 32.43 -24.57
C SER A 30 -128.18 31.91 -24.25
N MET A 31 -128.31 30.91 -23.38
CA MET A 31 -129.61 30.41 -22.92
C MET A 31 -130.32 31.37 -21.96
N ALA A 32 -129.59 32.10 -21.10
CA ALA A 32 -130.17 33.14 -20.23
C ALA A 32 -130.76 34.33 -21.00
N LYS A 33 -130.27 34.61 -22.22
CA LYS A 33 -130.84 35.64 -23.13
C LYS A 33 -132.13 35.21 -23.83
N LYS A 34 -132.43 33.90 -23.93
CA LYS A 34 -133.71 33.38 -24.46
C LYS A 34 -134.83 33.34 -23.41
N SER A 35 -134.51 33.31 -22.11
CA SER A 35 -135.48 33.30 -21.01
C SER A 35 -136.17 34.66 -20.80
N LYS A 36 -135.50 35.79 -21.08
CA LYS A 36 -136.09 37.14 -21.00
C LYS A 36 -137.12 37.47 -22.11
N LEU A 37 -137.22 36.63 -23.15
CA LEU A 37 -138.21 36.78 -24.24
C LEU A 37 -139.51 36.00 -23.97
N MET A 38 -139.54 35.11 -22.95
CA MET A 38 -140.69 34.24 -22.64
C MET A 38 -141.39 34.61 -21.32
N SER A 39 -141.02 35.73 -20.70
CA SER A 39 -141.69 36.31 -19.51
C SER A 39 -142.78 37.33 -19.86
N TRP A 40 -143.06 37.58 -21.14
CA TRP A 40 -144.06 38.55 -21.63
C TRP A 40 -145.44 37.93 -21.95
N LEU A 41 -145.62 36.62 -21.76
CA LEU A 41 -146.90 35.92 -21.96
C LEU A 41 -147.27 35.15 -20.69
N GLY A 42 -147.95 35.84 -19.77
CA GLY A 42 -148.37 35.29 -18.48
C GLY A 42 -149.39 34.15 -18.63
N PHE A 43 -149.10 33.01 -17.98
CA PHE A 43 -150.08 32.00 -17.60
C PHE A 43 -149.54 31.22 -16.39
N GLY A 44 -150.10 31.48 -15.21
CA GLY A 44 -149.82 30.72 -13.98
C GLY A 44 -150.58 29.40 -13.92
N LYS A 45 -149.92 28.31 -13.51
CA LYS A 45 -150.56 27.04 -13.14
C LYS A 45 -149.84 26.36 -11.96
N SER A 46 -150.52 26.39 -10.81
CA SER A 46 -150.58 25.46 -9.67
C SER A 46 -149.30 24.69 -9.23
N ASP A 47 -148.74 25.11 -8.09
CA ASP A 47 -147.45 24.75 -7.48
C ASP A 47 -147.20 23.26 -7.17
N LYS A 48 -148.22 22.39 -7.15
CA LYS A 48 -148.05 20.98 -6.70
C LYS A 48 -147.38 20.07 -7.73
N LYS A 49 -147.59 20.31 -9.03
CA LYS A 49 -146.92 19.53 -10.11
C LYS A 49 -145.49 20.00 -10.39
N GLN A 50 -145.17 21.26 -10.10
CA GLN A 50 -143.80 21.78 -10.23
C GLN A 50 -142.88 21.21 -9.15
N ALA A 51 -143.38 20.92 -7.95
CA ALA A 51 -142.58 20.35 -6.87
C ALA A 51 -142.16 18.89 -7.14
N GLU A 52 -143.05 18.04 -7.65
CA GLU A 52 -142.72 16.64 -8.01
C GLU A 52 -141.78 16.57 -9.22
N GLN A 53 -142.02 17.38 -10.26
CA GLN A 53 -141.11 17.46 -11.41
C GLN A 53 -139.72 18.01 -11.03
N LYS A 54 -139.66 18.93 -10.06
CA LYS A 54 -138.39 19.44 -9.53
C LYS A 54 -137.66 18.38 -8.70
N ALA A 55 -138.35 17.60 -7.88
CA ALA A 55 -137.73 16.52 -7.11
C ALA A 55 -137.18 15.39 -7.99
N GLU A 56 -137.90 15.01 -9.06
CA GLU A 56 -137.42 14.04 -10.05
C GLU A 56 -136.22 14.58 -10.84
N ALA A 57 -136.25 15.87 -11.22
CA ALA A 57 -135.14 16.54 -11.89
C ALA A 57 -133.90 16.68 -10.99
N ASP A 58 -134.08 17.02 -9.71
CA ASP A 58 -133.00 17.12 -8.73
C ASP A 58 -132.37 15.74 -8.48
N LYS A 59 -133.18 14.66 -8.47
CA LYS A 59 -132.67 13.28 -8.35
C LYS A 59 -131.92 12.83 -9.60
N GLN A 60 -132.39 13.17 -10.80
CA GLN A 60 -131.68 12.92 -12.06
C GLN A 60 -130.39 13.73 -12.15
N GLN A 61 -130.40 14.97 -11.67
CA GLN A 61 -129.22 15.83 -11.61
C GLN A 61 -128.18 15.28 -10.63
N ALA A 62 -128.60 14.83 -9.44
CA ALA A 62 -127.69 14.21 -8.47
C ALA A 62 -127.08 12.90 -8.99
N LEU A 63 -127.85 12.10 -9.74
CA LEU A 63 -127.34 10.88 -10.37
C LEU A 63 -126.32 11.21 -11.47
N ALA A 64 -126.62 12.21 -12.31
CA ALA A 64 -125.72 12.68 -13.36
C ALA A 64 -124.43 13.30 -12.79
N GLU A 65 -124.51 14.01 -11.66
CA GLU A 65 -123.33 14.54 -10.95
C GLU A 65 -122.48 13.41 -10.34
N GLN A 66 -123.10 12.35 -9.81
CA GLN A 66 -122.37 11.16 -9.36
C GLN A 66 -121.68 10.43 -10.52
N GLU A 67 -122.37 10.23 -11.64
CA GLU A 67 -121.79 9.61 -12.83
C GLU A 67 -120.67 10.47 -13.43
N ALA A 68 -120.82 11.79 -13.47
CA ALA A 68 -119.78 12.71 -13.92
C ALA A 68 -118.53 12.66 -13.02
N LYS A 69 -118.71 12.61 -11.69
CA LYS A 69 -117.58 12.44 -10.75
C LYS A 69 -116.88 11.11 -10.95
N ARG A 70 -117.64 10.01 -11.11
CA ARG A 70 -117.06 8.68 -11.36
C ARG A 70 -116.26 8.65 -12.67
N LEU A 71 -116.79 9.24 -13.75
CA LEU A 71 -116.08 9.33 -15.02
C LEU A 71 -114.82 10.21 -14.94
N GLU A 72 -114.84 11.27 -14.13
CA GLU A 72 -113.67 12.12 -13.91
C GLU A 72 -112.61 11.40 -13.06
N GLU A 73 -113.00 10.64 -12.04
CA GLU A 73 -112.11 9.77 -11.27
C GLU A 73 -111.50 8.66 -12.14
N GLU A 74 -112.31 8.01 -12.99
CA GLU A 74 -111.83 7.02 -13.97
C GLU A 74 -110.86 7.65 -14.99
N ARG A 75 -111.11 8.89 -15.46
CA ARG A 75 -110.20 9.62 -16.35
C ARG A 75 -108.87 9.93 -15.67
N VAL A 76 -108.90 10.44 -14.44
CA VAL A 76 -107.68 10.75 -13.66
C VAL A 76 -106.89 9.48 -13.35
N ALA A 77 -107.57 8.37 -13.03
CA ALA A 77 -106.92 7.08 -12.84
C ALA A 77 -106.26 6.56 -14.14
N ALA A 78 -106.94 6.71 -15.29
CA ALA A 78 -106.40 6.34 -16.59
C ALA A 78 -105.18 7.19 -16.99
N GLU A 79 -105.25 8.51 -16.77
CA GLU A 79 -104.14 9.43 -17.03
C GLU A 79 -102.92 9.12 -16.14
N LYS A 80 -103.16 8.82 -14.86
CA LYS A 80 -102.10 8.41 -13.93
C LYS A 80 -101.47 7.08 -14.35
N ALA A 81 -102.27 6.09 -14.74
CA ALA A 81 -101.77 4.81 -15.23
C ALA A 81 -100.96 4.96 -16.53
N GLU A 82 -101.36 5.87 -17.42
CA GLU A 82 -100.60 6.20 -18.63
C GLU A 82 -99.27 6.88 -18.30
N GLN A 83 -99.26 7.84 -17.37
CA GLN A 83 -98.04 8.49 -16.90
C GLN A 83 -97.07 7.48 -16.25
N GLU A 84 -97.58 6.56 -15.42
CA GLU A 84 -96.78 5.49 -14.81
C GLU A 84 -96.19 4.55 -15.86
N ARG A 85 -96.96 4.20 -16.91
CA ARG A 85 -96.46 3.39 -18.02
C ARG A 85 -95.34 4.08 -18.80
N VAL A 86 -95.51 5.36 -19.13
CA VAL A 86 -94.49 6.15 -19.84
C VAL A 86 -93.24 6.33 -18.98
N ALA A 87 -93.39 6.54 -17.67
CA ALA A 87 -92.27 6.62 -16.75
C ALA A 87 -91.51 5.29 -16.66
N ALA A 88 -92.21 4.15 -16.65
CA ALA A 88 -91.59 2.83 -16.66
C ALA A 88 -90.80 2.57 -17.96
N GLU A 89 -91.37 2.93 -19.12
CA GLU A 89 -90.69 2.79 -20.42
C GLU A 89 -89.44 3.68 -20.53
N GLN A 90 -89.50 4.91 -20.01
CA GLN A 90 -88.34 5.81 -19.94
C GLN A 90 -87.27 5.28 -18.99
N ALA A 91 -87.65 4.72 -17.83
CA ALA A 91 -86.72 4.13 -16.89
C ALA A 91 -86.02 2.90 -17.49
N GLU A 92 -86.73 2.05 -18.22
CA GLU A 92 -86.16 0.90 -18.93
C GLU A 92 -85.17 1.35 -20.00
N LYS A 93 -85.52 2.35 -20.82
CA LYS A 93 -84.63 2.91 -21.84
C LYS A 93 -83.35 3.48 -21.23
N LEU A 94 -83.46 4.21 -20.12
CA LEU A 94 -82.31 4.76 -19.40
C LEU A 94 -81.42 3.66 -18.80
N ALA A 95 -82.02 2.56 -18.33
CA ALA A 95 -81.28 1.42 -17.81
C ALA A 95 -80.47 0.71 -18.90
N VAL A 96 -81.05 0.53 -20.09
CA VAL A 96 -80.35 -0.03 -21.26
C VAL A 96 -79.19 0.87 -21.71
N GLU A 97 -79.41 2.19 -21.75
CA GLU A 97 -78.36 3.14 -22.13
C GLU A 97 -77.19 3.15 -21.12
N ARG A 98 -77.49 3.07 -19.82
CA ARG A 98 -76.46 2.92 -18.78
C ARG A 98 -75.70 1.60 -18.90
N ALA A 99 -76.38 0.49 -19.12
CA ALA A 99 -75.73 -0.81 -19.31
C ALA A 99 -74.79 -0.82 -20.53
N ASN A 100 -75.20 -0.19 -21.62
CA ASN A 100 -74.35 -0.06 -22.82
C ASN A 100 -73.14 0.84 -22.56
N ALA A 101 -73.31 1.94 -21.82
CA ALA A 101 -72.19 2.81 -21.44
C ALA A 101 -71.18 2.10 -20.53
N GLU A 102 -71.64 1.27 -19.58
CA GLU A 102 -70.78 0.45 -18.73
C GLU A 102 -70.03 -0.62 -19.51
N LEU A 103 -70.67 -1.26 -20.51
CA LEU A 103 -70.02 -2.23 -21.38
C LEU A 103 -68.88 -1.58 -22.18
N LEU A 104 -69.14 -0.44 -22.81
CA LEU A 104 -68.13 0.32 -23.55
C LEU A 104 -66.98 0.76 -22.66
N ALA A 105 -67.25 1.19 -21.42
CA ALA A 105 -66.22 1.56 -20.47
C ALA A 105 -65.32 0.36 -20.09
N LYS A 106 -65.89 -0.84 -19.95
CA LYS A 106 -65.12 -2.07 -19.71
C LYS A 106 -64.26 -2.45 -20.91
N GLU A 107 -64.81 -2.40 -22.12
CA GLU A 107 -64.05 -2.69 -23.35
C GLU A 107 -62.87 -1.72 -23.53
N HIS A 108 -63.06 -0.43 -23.22
CA HIS A 108 -61.99 0.56 -23.23
C HIS A 108 -60.91 0.28 -22.18
N ALA A 109 -61.30 -0.09 -20.95
CA ALA A 109 -60.35 -0.42 -19.89
C ALA A 109 -59.53 -1.68 -20.22
N GLU A 110 -60.17 -2.71 -20.80
CA GLU A 110 -59.48 -3.93 -21.26
C GLU A 110 -58.51 -3.63 -22.41
N ALA A 111 -58.91 -2.80 -23.37
CA ALA A 111 -58.04 -2.37 -24.47
C ALA A 111 -56.83 -1.55 -23.98
N GLU A 112 -57.03 -0.70 -22.97
CA GLU A 112 -55.94 0.06 -22.34
C GLU A 112 -54.98 -0.85 -21.59
N GLN A 113 -55.49 -1.83 -20.83
CA GLN A 113 -54.68 -2.84 -20.16
C GLN A 113 -53.84 -3.64 -21.17
N GLN A 114 -54.43 -4.10 -22.26
CA GLN A 114 -53.71 -4.82 -23.31
C GLN A 114 -52.62 -3.97 -23.98
N ARG A 115 -52.86 -2.66 -24.16
CA ARG A 115 -51.84 -1.73 -24.69
C ARG A 115 -50.67 -1.57 -23.74
N VAL A 116 -50.93 -1.43 -22.44
CA VAL A 116 -49.89 -1.31 -21.41
C VAL A 116 -49.08 -2.61 -21.33
N GLU A 117 -49.74 -3.76 -21.35
CA GLU A 117 -49.06 -5.06 -21.32
C GLU A 117 -48.17 -5.28 -22.55
N LEU A 118 -48.66 -4.91 -23.74
CA LEU A 118 -47.88 -4.96 -24.98
C LEU A 118 -46.67 -4.01 -24.92
N GLN A 119 -46.86 -2.80 -24.39
CA GLN A 119 -45.79 -1.81 -24.25
C GLN A 119 -44.70 -2.30 -23.28
N ASN A 120 -45.08 -2.91 -22.17
CA ASN A 120 -44.14 -3.50 -21.22
C ASN A 120 -43.36 -4.67 -21.85
N ARG A 121 -44.04 -5.55 -22.58
CA ARG A 121 -43.38 -6.67 -23.29
C ARG A 121 -42.37 -6.19 -24.34
N LEU A 122 -42.70 -5.12 -25.06
CA LEU A 122 -41.79 -4.50 -26.03
C LEU A 122 -40.59 -3.82 -25.34
N ALA A 123 -40.81 -3.19 -24.18
CA ALA A 123 -39.73 -2.61 -23.39
C ALA A 123 -38.77 -3.68 -22.84
N GLU A 124 -39.30 -4.79 -22.31
CA GLU A 124 -38.51 -5.94 -21.85
C GLU A 124 -37.70 -6.56 -23.00
N GLN A 125 -38.28 -6.69 -24.20
CA GLN A 125 -37.56 -7.17 -25.38
C GLN A 125 -36.45 -6.23 -25.81
N ALA A 126 -36.69 -4.92 -25.78
CA ALA A 126 -35.67 -3.92 -26.12
C ALA A 126 -34.53 -3.91 -25.09
N GLU A 127 -34.84 -4.06 -23.79
CA GLU A 127 -33.84 -4.16 -22.73
C GLU A 127 -33.01 -5.44 -22.86
N ALA A 128 -33.64 -6.59 -23.13
CA ALA A 128 -32.94 -7.85 -23.38
C ALA A 128 -31.98 -7.75 -24.57
N GLN A 129 -32.40 -7.12 -25.68
CA GLN A 129 -31.53 -6.90 -26.84
C GLN A 129 -30.35 -5.97 -26.54
N ARG A 130 -30.56 -4.93 -25.73
CA ARG A 130 -29.46 -4.04 -25.31
C ARG A 130 -28.46 -4.77 -24.43
N LEU A 131 -28.93 -5.56 -23.46
CA LEU A 131 -28.06 -6.37 -22.61
C LEU A 131 -27.27 -7.41 -23.40
N GLU A 132 -27.87 -8.02 -24.42
CA GLU A 132 -27.19 -8.95 -25.32
C GLU A 132 -26.10 -8.25 -26.17
N GLN A 133 -26.38 -7.06 -26.70
CA GLN A 133 -25.38 -6.25 -27.42
C GLN A 133 -24.25 -5.78 -26.51
N GLU A 134 -24.55 -5.35 -25.29
CA GLU A 134 -23.54 -4.97 -24.29
C GLU A 134 -22.66 -6.15 -23.90
N ARG A 135 -23.23 -7.35 -23.74
CA ARG A 135 -22.44 -8.58 -23.51
C ARG A 135 -21.55 -8.92 -24.70
N ALA A 136 -22.07 -8.89 -25.92
CA ALA A 136 -21.30 -9.19 -27.12
C ALA A 136 -20.14 -8.20 -27.34
N THR A 137 -20.35 -6.91 -27.06
CA THR A 137 -19.30 -5.89 -27.15
C THR A 137 -18.27 -6.02 -26.04
N ALA A 138 -18.69 -6.36 -24.81
CA ALA A 138 -17.79 -6.65 -23.70
C ALA A 138 -16.92 -7.89 -23.98
N GLU A 139 -17.50 -8.98 -24.49
CA GLU A 139 -16.77 -10.19 -24.88
C GLU A 139 -15.76 -9.91 -26.00
N GLN A 140 -16.12 -9.10 -27.00
CA GLN A 140 -15.20 -8.68 -28.05
C GLN A 140 -14.04 -7.82 -27.52
N ALA A 141 -14.33 -6.89 -26.62
CA ALA A 141 -13.31 -6.06 -25.99
C ALA A 141 -12.35 -6.89 -25.11
N GLU A 142 -12.87 -7.86 -24.37
CA GLU A 142 -12.06 -8.78 -23.57
C GLU A 142 -11.18 -9.67 -24.45
N ALA A 143 -11.72 -10.22 -25.54
CA ALA A 143 -10.96 -11.01 -26.50
C ALA A 143 -9.81 -10.19 -27.13
N GLN A 144 -10.07 -8.95 -27.53
CA GLN A 144 -9.03 -8.05 -28.08
C GLN A 144 -7.95 -7.72 -27.05
N ARG A 145 -8.33 -7.49 -25.78
CA ARG A 145 -7.36 -7.22 -24.71
C ARG A 145 -6.46 -8.43 -24.45
N LEU A 146 -7.03 -9.63 -24.40
CA LEU A 146 -6.26 -10.87 -24.21
C LEU A 146 -5.32 -11.14 -25.39
N GLU A 147 -5.72 -10.81 -26.61
CA GLU A 147 -4.85 -10.92 -27.79
C GLU A 147 -3.69 -9.91 -27.74
N GLN A 148 -3.97 -8.66 -27.38
CA GLN A 148 -2.93 -7.62 -27.21
C GLN A 148 -1.95 -7.98 -26.09
N GLU A 149 -2.43 -8.52 -24.98
CA GLU A 149 -1.58 -8.95 -23.86
C GLU A 149 -0.68 -10.12 -24.26
N ARG A 150 -1.21 -11.10 -25.02
CA ARG A 150 -0.39 -12.20 -25.56
C ARG A 150 0.67 -11.70 -26.53
N ALA A 151 0.33 -10.78 -27.44
CA ALA A 151 1.27 -10.20 -28.37
C ALA A 151 2.38 -9.39 -27.65
N ALA A 152 2.02 -8.60 -26.63
CA ALA A 152 2.97 -7.86 -25.83
C ALA A 152 3.90 -8.80 -25.03
N ALA A 153 3.36 -9.88 -24.45
CA ALA A 153 4.15 -10.87 -23.72
C ALA A 153 5.12 -11.62 -24.64
N GLU A 154 4.72 -11.95 -25.87
CA GLU A 154 5.58 -12.58 -26.86
C GLU A 154 6.71 -11.65 -27.31
N GLN A 155 6.41 -10.37 -27.57
CA GLN A 155 7.41 -9.36 -27.89
C GLN A 155 8.40 -9.12 -26.74
N ALA A 156 7.92 -9.02 -25.50
CA ALA A 156 8.78 -8.87 -24.33
C ALA A 156 9.70 -10.09 -24.15
N LYS A 157 9.18 -11.30 -24.37
CA LYS A 157 9.99 -12.53 -24.33
C LYS A 157 11.06 -12.54 -25.43
N ALA A 158 10.72 -12.13 -26.65
CA ALA A 158 11.69 -12.03 -27.75
C ALA A 158 12.79 -11.01 -27.46
N GLN A 159 12.44 -9.82 -26.96
CA GLN A 159 13.40 -8.78 -26.57
C GLN A 159 14.34 -9.24 -25.46
N ARG A 160 13.83 -9.96 -24.44
CA ARG A 160 14.67 -10.50 -23.36
C ARG A 160 15.69 -11.52 -23.89
N ILE A 161 15.27 -12.42 -24.77
CA ILE A 161 16.17 -13.40 -25.39
C ILE A 161 17.25 -12.70 -26.23
N GLU A 162 16.88 -11.65 -26.96
CA GLU A 162 17.83 -10.87 -27.75
C GLU A 162 18.84 -10.11 -26.86
N GLN A 163 18.38 -9.49 -25.78
CA GLN A 163 19.23 -8.81 -24.81
C GLN A 163 20.19 -9.78 -24.09
N GLU A 164 19.69 -10.95 -23.68
CA GLU A 164 20.51 -11.99 -23.06
C GLU A 164 21.58 -12.50 -24.03
N ARG A 165 21.24 -12.67 -25.32
CA ARG A 165 22.20 -13.06 -26.35
C ARG A 165 23.26 -11.99 -26.61
N ALA A 166 22.86 -10.72 -26.69
CA ALA A 166 23.78 -9.60 -26.88
C ALA A 166 24.73 -9.42 -25.68
N ALA A 167 24.20 -9.59 -24.45
CA ALA A 167 25.01 -9.54 -23.23
C ALA A 167 26.02 -10.70 -23.17
N ALA A 168 25.61 -11.91 -23.56
CA ALA A 168 26.50 -13.07 -23.61
C ALA A 168 27.63 -12.88 -24.64
N GLU A 169 27.32 -12.34 -25.82
CA GLU A 169 28.31 -12.04 -26.87
C GLU A 169 29.30 -10.96 -26.43
N GLN A 170 28.84 -9.92 -25.74
CA GLN A 170 29.72 -8.89 -25.16
C GLN A 170 30.62 -9.45 -24.06
N ALA A 171 30.09 -10.29 -23.17
CA ALA A 171 30.88 -10.93 -22.11
C ALA A 171 31.96 -11.86 -22.69
N GLU A 172 31.64 -12.61 -23.75
CA GLU A 172 32.61 -13.45 -24.44
C GLU A 172 33.70 -12.62 -25.13
N ALA A 173 33.34 -11.53 -25.80
CA ALA A 173 34.30 -10.61 -26.42
C ALA A 173 35.24 -9.96 -25.39
N GLN A 174 34.71 -9.54 -24.23
CA GLN A 174 35.52 -8.99 -23.15
C GLN A 174 36.47 -10.02 -22.56
N ARG A 175 36.03 -11.27 -22.37
CA ARG A 175 36.89 -12.36 -21.89
C ARG A 175 38.06 -12.62 -22.84
N ILE A 176 37.78 -12.70 -24.15
CA ILE A 176 38.83 -12.90 -25.17
C ILE A 176 39.84 -11.76 -25.16
N GLU A 177 39.38 -10.52 -25.04
CA GLU A 177 40.27 -9.36 -24.99
C GLU A 177 41.11 -9.32 -23.70
N GLN A 178 40.53 -9.69 -22.55
CA GLN A 178 41.28 -9.81 -21.29
C GLN A 178 42.34 -10.92 -21.36
N GLU A 179 42.01 -12.08 -21.92
CA GLU A 179 42.98 -13.17 -22.16
C GLU A 179 44.11 -12.72 -23.09
N ARG A 180 43.79 -11.94 -24.14
CA ARG A 180 44.79 -11.38 -25.07
C ARG A 180 45.74 -10.41 -24.35
N ILE A 181 45.22 -9.52 -23.53
CA ILE A 181 46.03 -8.55 -22.77
C ILE A 181 46.90 -9.28 -21.74
N ALA A 182 46.35 -10.25 -21.02
CA ALA A 182 47.10 -11.05 -20.06
C ALA A 182 48.25 -11.83 -20.73
N ALA A 183 48.01 -12.43 -21.89
CA ALA A 183 49.04 -13.10 -22.67
C ALA A 183 50.16 -12.15 -23.12
N GLN A 184 49.81 -10.93 -23.58
CA GLN A 184 50.78 -9.91 -23.97
C GLN A 184 51.64 -9.43 -22.78
N GLN A 185 51.03 -9.25 -21.61
CA GLN A 185 51.76 -8.87 -20.39
C GLN A 185 52.69 -9.98 -19.91
N ALA A 186 52.25 -11.23 -19.94
CA ALA A 186 53.08 -12.38 -19.58
C ALA A 186 54.29 -12.53 -20.53
N GLU A 187 54.10 -12.32 -21.84
CA GLU A 187 55.19 -12.33 -22.81
C GLU A 187 56.18 -11.18 -22.58
N ALA A 188 55.69 -9.98 -22.29
CA ALA A 188 56.54 -8.82 -21.99
C ALA A 188 57.39 -9.06 -20.73
N GLN A 189 56.78 -9.59 -19.65
CA GLN A 189 57.50 -9.93 -18.42
C GLN A 189 58.56 -11.00 -18.65
N ARG A 190 58.27 -12.03 -19.45
CA ARG A 190 59.26 -13.06 -19.79
C ARG A 190 60.46 -12.47 -20.52
N ILE A 191 60.23 -11.58 -21.49
CA ILE A 191 61.31 -10.89 -22.23
C ILE A 191 62.15 -10.01 -21.29
N GLU A 192 61.52 -9.33 -20.35
CA GLU A 192 62.23 -8.50 -19.36
C GLU A 192 63.08 -9.34 -18.41
N GLN A 193 62.55 -10.46 -17.91
CA GLN A 193 63.30 -11.41 -17.08
C GLN A 193 64.49 -12.01 -17.82
N GLU A 194 64.32 -12.40 -19.10
CA GLU A 194 65.42 -12.91 -19.93
C GLU A 194 66.52 -11.86 -20.13
N ARG A 195 66.15 -10.59 -20.34
CA ARG A 195 67.11 -9.48 -20.46
C ARG A 195 67.86 -9.23 -19.16
N ALA A 196 67.17 -9.20 -18.03
CA ALA A 196 67.79 -9.00 -16.71
C ALA A 196 68.74 -10.15 -16.37
N ALA A 197 68.37 -11.39 -16.68
CA ALA A 197 69.24 -12.56 -16.49
C ALA A 197 70.49 -12.49 -17.38
N ALA A 198 70.35 -12.05 -18.64
CA ALA A 198 71.48 -11.87 -19.56
C ALA A 198 72.45 -10.78 -19.08
N GLU A 199 71.93 -9.65 -18.60
CA GLU A 199 72.73 -8.53 -18.09
C GLU A 199 73.49 -8.92 -16.81
N GLN A 200 72.85 -9.67 -15.90
CA GLN A 200 73.52 -10.22 -14.71
C GLN A 200 74.62 -11.21 -15.08
N ALA A 201 74.39 -12.09 -16.06
CA ALA A 201 75.40 -13.03 -16.52
C ALA A 201 76.60 -12.33 -17.17
N GLU A 202 76.37 -11.25 -17.92
CA GLU A 202 77.45 -10.43 -18.50
C GLU A 202 78.27 -9.71 -17.42
N ALA A 203 77.60 -9.12 -16.42
CA ALA A 203 78.26 -8.48 -15.29
C ALA A 203 79.14 -9.46 -14.49
N GLN A 204 78.63 -10.67 -14.22
CA GLN A 204 79.39 -11.72 -13.55
C GLN A 204 80.63 -12.16 -14.34
N ARG A 205 80.51 -12.28 -15.68
CA ARG A 205 81.65 -12.62 -16.54
C ARG A 205 82.73 -11.55 -16.52
N LEU A 206 82.36 -10.28 -16.61
CA LEU A 206 83.30 -9.15 -16.55
C LEU A 206 84.01 -9.06 -15.20
N GLU A 207 83.30 -9.34 -14.11
CA GLU A 207 83.91 -9.37 -12.77
C GLU A 207 84.89 -10.55 -12.62
N GLN A 208 84.53 -11.74 -13.11
CA GLN A 208 85.45 -12.88 -13.12
C GLN A 208 86.72 -12.60 -13.95
N GLU A 209 86.57 -11.94 -15.11
CA GLU A 209 87.71 -11.55 -15.94
C GLU A 209 88.60 -10.52 -15.24
N ARG A 210 88.01 -9.54 -14.54
CA ARG A 210 88.75 -8.56 -13.72
C ARG A 210 89.54 -9.24 -12.60
N ILE A 211 88.93 -10.16 -11.88
CA ILE A 211 89.59 -10.90 -10.78
C ILE A 211 90.74 -11.75 -11.35
N ALA A 212 90.52 -12.46 -12.45
CA ALA A 212 91.56 -13.25 -13.10
C ALA A 212 92.75 -12.39 -13.56
N ALA A 213 92.48 -11.21 -14.13
CA ALA A 213 93.53 -10.27 -14.53
C ALA A 213 94.34 -9.74 -13.33
N GLN A 214 93.68 -9.39 -12.22
CA GLN A 214 94.35 -8.96 -10.99
C GLN A 214 95.24 -10.06 -10.39
N GLN A 215 94.76 -11.31 -10.39
CA GLN A 215 95.53 -12.46 -9.92
C GLN A 215 96.76 -12.72 -10.81
N ALA A 216 96.61 -12.64 -12.13
CA ALA A 216 97.73 -12.81 -13.07
C ALA A 216 98.80 -11.71 -12.91
N GLU A 217 98.39 -10.46 -12.68
CA GLU A 217 99.32 -9.36 -12.42
C GLU A 217 100.05 -9.53 -11.09
N ALA A 218 99.37 -9.95 -10.03
CA ALA A 218 99.98 -10.24 -8.73
C ALA A 218 101.03 -11.36 -8.84
N GLN A 219 100.70 -12.45 -9.54
CA GLN A 219 101.64 -13.56 -9.80
C GLN A 219 102.88 -13.10 -10.58
N ARG A 220 102.71 -12.22 -11.58
CA ARG A 220 103.84 -11.68 -12.35
C ARG A 220 104.79 -10.86 -11.46
N ILE A 221 104.23 -10.01 -10.59
CA ILE A 221 105.02 -9.19 -9.64
C ILE A 221 105.77 -10.08 -8.65
N GLU A 222 105.12 -11.14 -8.15
CA GLU A 222 105.74 -12.09 -7.23
C GLU A 222 106.89 -12.86 -7.89
N GLN A 223 106.70 -13.32 -9.14
CA GLN A 223 107.75 -13.99 -9.91
C GLN A 223 108.94 -13.05 -10.19
N GLU A 224 108.70 -11.79 -10.51
CA GLU A 224 109.75 -10.79 -10.73
C GLU A 224 110.56 -10.51 -9.45
N ARG A 225 109.88 -10.41 -8.29
CA ARG A 225 110.55 -10.28 -6.98
C ARG A 225 111.39 -11.51 -6.64
N ALA A 226 110.84 -12.71 -6.81
CA ALA A 226 111.56 -13.94 -6.54
C ALA A 226 112.80 -14.10 -7.44
N ALA A 227 112.68 -13.73 -8.73
CA ALA A 227 113.81 -13.73 -9.65
C ALA A 227 114.88 -12.70 -9.27
N ALA A 228 114.50 -11.50 -8.82
CA ALA A 228 115.42 -10.47 -8.36
C ALA A 228 116.17 -10.91 -7.10
N GLU A 229 115.47 -11.51 -6.13
CA GLU A 229 116.06 -12.03 -4.89
C GLU A 229 117.05 -13.17 -5.17
N GLN A 230 116.70 -14.09 -6.08
CA GLN A 230 117.62 -15.15 -6.51
C GLN A 230 118.86 -14.59 -7.22
N ALA A 231 118.72 -13.57 -8.05
CA ALA A 231 119.84 -12.93 -8.74
C ALA A 231 120.78 -12.21 -7.75
N GLU A 232 120.23 -11.56 -6.72
CA GLU A 232 121.02 -10.92 -5.66
C GLU A 232 121.77 -11.95 -4.82
N ALA A 233 121.10 -13.03 -4.41
CA ALA A 233 121.73 -14.14 -3.68
C ALA A 233 122.88 -14.77 -4.49
N GLN A 234 122.70 -14.99 -5.79
CA GLN A 234 123.77 -15.50 -6.66
C GLN A 234 124.96 -14.54 -6.78
N ARG A 235 124.72 -13.22 -6.86
CA ARG A 235 125.81 -12.23 -6.90
C ARG A 235 126.62 -12.21 -5.60
N LEU A 236 125.95 -12.22 -4.46
CA LEU A 236 126.60 -12.24 -3.15
C LEU A 236 127.40 -13.54 -2.94
N GLU A 237 126.88 -14.68 -3.40
CA GLU A 237 127.61 -15.94 -3.34
C GLU A 237 128.84 -15.96 -4.27
N GLN A 238 128.72 -15.44 -5.50
CA GLN A 238 129.88 -15.30 -6.40
C GLN A 238 130.95 -14.37 -5.82
N GLU A 239 130.56 -13.27 -5.19
CA GLU A 239 131.48 -12.34 -4.52
C GLU A 239 132.18 -12.99 -3.33
N ARG A 240 131.44 -13.77 -2.52
CA ARG A 240 132.00 -14.56 -1.40
C ARG A 240 133.02 -15.60 -1.90
N ILE A 241 132.70 -16.34 -2.96
CA ILE A 241 133.59 -17.35 -3.53
C ILE A 241 134.86 -16.69 -4.12
N ALA A 242 134.71 -15.56 -4.82
CA ALA A 242 135.85 -14.81 -5.35
C ALA A 242 136.77 -14.28 -4.23
N ALA A 243 136.20 -13.77 -3.13
CA ALA A 243 136.97 -13.32 -1.97
C ALA A 243 137.72 -14.49 -1.28
N GLN A 244 137.06 -15.64 -1.11
CA GLN A 244 137.66 -16.83 -0.52
C GLN A 244 138.81 -17.39 -1.38
N GLN A 245 138.67 -17.37 -2.71
CA GLN A 245 139.74 -17.82 -3.61
C GLN A 245 140.94 -16.88 -3.62
N ALA A 246 140.73 -15.56 -3.51
CA ALA A 246 141.82 -14.58 -3.42
C ALA A 246 142.60 -14.71 -2.09
N GLU A 247 141.90 -15.00 -0.99
CA GLU A 247 142.54 -15.20 0.32
C GLU A 247 143.30 -16.52 0.40
N ALA A 248 142.73 -17.61 -0.13
CA ALA A 248 143.39 -18.92 -0.18
C ALA A 248 144.69 -18.89 -1.03
N GLN A 249 144.68 -18.19 -2.16
CA GLN A 249 145.88 -18.02 -2.99
C GLN A 249 146.98 -17.18 -2.29
N ARG A 250 146.60 -16.24 -1.41
CA ARG A 250 147.56 -15.44 -0.65
C ARG A 250 148.23 -16.26 0.46
N ILE A 251 147.46 -17.10 1.16
CA ILE A 251 147.96 -17.93 2.27
C ILE A 251 148.81 -19.10 1.76
N GLU A 252 148.50 -19.66 0.59
CA GLU A 252 149.31 -20.73 -0.03
C GLU A 252 150.67 -20.22 -0.54
N GLN A 253 150.76 -18.97 -1.00
CA GLN A 253 152.03 -18.37 -1.41
C GLN A 253 152.94 -17.98 -0.23
N GLU A 254 152.38 -17.74 0.96
CA GLU A 254 153.18 -17.43 2.17
C GLU A 254 153.70 -18.68 2.89
N HIS A 255 152.95 -19.79 2.89
CA HIS A 255 153.34 -21.00 3.65
C HIS A 255 154.41 -21.87 2.96
N ILE A 256 154.64 -21.70 1.65
CA ILE A 256 155.68 -22.45 0.93
C ILE A 256 157.09 -21.81 1.13
N ALA A 257 157.19 -20.62 1.73
CA ALA A 257 158.45 -19.86 1.83
C ALA A 257 159.05 -19.70 3.25
N ALA A 258 158.42 -20.15 4.35
CA ALA A 258 158.80 -19.72 5.72
C ALA A 258 159.22 -20.78 6.77
N GLU A 259 159.09 -22.10 6.59
CA GLU A 259 159.35 -23.05 7.71
C GLU A 259 160.18 -24.30 7.36
N GLN A 260 161.08 -24.18 6.38
CA GLN A 260 162.20 -25.11 6.17
C GLN A 260 163.51 -24.62 6.82
N ALA A 261 163.46 -23.58 7.64
CA ALA A 261 164.60 -23.04 8.34
C ALA A 261 164.40 -23.14 9.85
N GLU A 262 165.29 -23.89 10.48
CA GLU A 262 165.91 -23.43 11.72
C GLU A 262 164.94 -23.36 12.92
N ALA A 263 164.53 -24.49 13.49
CA ALA A 263 165.43 -25.48 14.07
C ALA A 263 166.62 -24.81 14.78
N GLN A 264 166.63 -24.95 16.10
CA GLN A 264 167.85 -24.89 16.91
C GLN A 264 168.44 -23.48 17.10
N ARG A 265 168.10 -22.83 18.22
CA ARG A 265 168.93 -22.88 19.43
C ARG A 265 168.59 -21.71 20.33
N ILE A 266 168.32 -22.09 21.58
CA ILE A 266 169.00 -21.55 22.76
C ILE A 266 168.97 -20.03 22.84
N GLU A 267 168.16 -19.52 23.75
CA GLU A 267 168.70 -18.62 24.76
C GLU A 267 167.65 -18.53 25.88
N GLN A 268 168.02 -19.08 27.04
CA GLN A 268 167.70 -18.52 28.34
C GLN A 268 166.21 -18.28 28.65
N GLU A 269 165.60 -19.17 29.43
CA GLU A 269 165.63 -18.98 30.89
C GLU A 269 165.64 -17.51 31.33
N ARG A 270 164.65 -17.22 32.17
CA ARG A 270 164.69 -16.22 33.23
C ARG A 270 164.10 -14.86 32.85
N ILE A 271 162.84 -14.70 33.25
CA ILE A 271 162.27 -13.72 34.21
C ILE A 271 160.86 -13.38 33.72
N ALA A 272 159.78 -13.34 34.50
CA ALA A 272 159.41 -13.84 35.81
C ALA A 272 157.90 -13.56 35.96
N ALA A 273 157.25 -14.38 36.78
CA ALA A 273 156.02 -14.12 37.55
C ALA A 273 154.71 -13.80 36.78
N GLU A 274 153.57 -14.45 37.07
CA GLU A 274 153.11 -14.91 38.38
C GLU A 274 151.99 -15.98 38.25
N GLN A 275 152.23 -17.16 38.86
CA GLN A 275 151.34 -18.06 39.65
C GLN A 275 149.95 -18.48 39.11
N ALA A 276 149.70 -19.79 38.88
CA ALA A 276 149.35 -20.90 39.83
C ALA A 276 147.81 -21.10 39.90
N GLU A 277 147.22 -22.28 40.06
CA GLU A 277 147.67 -23.54 40.66
C GLU A 277 146.77 -24.72 40.20
N ALA A 278 147.41 -25.88 40.12
CA ALA A 278 146.93 -27.23 40.47
C ALA A 278 145.63 -27.82 39.88
N GLN A 279 145.86 -28.88 39.10
CA GLN A 279 145.41 -30.26 39.36
C GLN A 279 144.38 -30.45 40.51
N ARG A 280 143.17 -30.89 40.15
CA ARG A 280 142.53 -32.16 40.56
C ARG A 280 141.03 -32.13 40.23
N ILE A 281 140.51 -33.31 39.84
CA ILE A 281 139.09 -33.68 39.64
C ILE A 281 138.55 -33.27 38.25
N GLU A 282 138.54 -34.07 37.17
CA GLU A 282 138.42 -35.53 37.02
C GLU A 282 137.43 -36.17 38.01
N GLN A 283 136.14 -35.78 37.92
CA GLN A 283 134.96 -36.66 38.12
C GLN A 283 133.55 -35.99 38.10
N GLU A 284 133.31 -34.76 37.60
CA GLU A 284 131.97 -34.15 37.80
C GLU A 284 131.28 -33.33 36.68
N ARG A 285 131.73 -33.27 35.42
CA ARG A 285 130.97 -32.55 34.35
C ARG A 285 130.52 -33.35 33.14
N ALA A 286 130.59 -34.68 33.22
CA ALA A 286 129.99 -35.59 32.23
C ALA A 286 128.47 -35.84 32.42
N ALA A 287 127.81 -35.15 33.35
CA ALA A 287 126.36 -35.27 33.59
C ALA A 287 125.55 -34.00 33.25
N ALA A 288 126.20 -32.85 33.00
CA ALA A 288 125.51 -31.60 32.70
C ALA A 288 125.21 -31.42 31.20
N GLU A 289 126.07 -31.92 30.31
CA GLU A 289 125.94 -31.70 28.86
C GLU A 289 124.89 -32.62 28.20
N GLN A 290 124.71 -33.85 28.72
CA GLN A 290 123.64 -34.74 28.24
C GLN A 290 122.25 -34.40 28.80
N ALA A 291 122.16 -33.76 29.98
CA ALA A 291 120.90 -33.32 30.55
C ALA A 291 120.34 -32.07 29.84
N GLU A 292 121.19 -31.18 29.32
CA GLU A 292 120.77 -30.01 28.55
C GLU A 292 120.35 -30.39 27.12
N ALA A 293 121.05 -31.35 26.48
CA ALA A 293 120.69 -31.84 25.16
C ALA A 293 119.34 -32.59 25.14
N GLN A 294 119.05 -33.43 26.16
CA GLN A 294 117.75 -34.12 26.25
C GLN A 294 116.59 -33.17 26.60
N ARG A 295 116.84 -32.08 27.36
CA ARG A 295 115.80 -31.08 27.67
C ARG A 295 115.38 -30.30 26.43
N ILE A 296 116.32 -29.88 25.58
CA ILE A 296 116.03 -29.09 24.37
C ILE A 296 115.28 -29.94 23.33
N GLU A 297 115.60 -31.22 23.20
CA GLU A 297 114.90 -32.13 22.28
C GLU A 297 113.47 -32.46 22.76
N GLN A 298 113.27 -32.67 24.06
CA GLN A 298 111.93 -32.84 24.63
C GLN A 298 111.09 -31.55 24.58
N GLU A 299 111.69 -30.37 24.77
CA GLU A 299 110.99 -29.07 24.62
C GLU A 299 110.58 -28.80 23.17
N ARG A 300 111.44 -29.12 22.18
CA ARG A 300 111.09 -28.99 20.76
C ARG A 300 109.98 -29.94 20.33
N ALA A 301 110.05 -31.21 20.72
CA ALA A 301 109.02 -32.19 20.38
C ALA A 301 107.67 -31.86 21.06
N ALA A 302 107.69 -31.36 22.30
CA ALA A 302 106.48 -30.91 22.99
C ALA A 302 105.90 -29.63 22.38
N ALA A 303 106.74 -28.67 21.96
CA ALA A 303 106.31 -27.45 21.29
C ALA A 303 105.70 -27.74 19.91
N GLU A 304 106.31 -28.64 19.13
CA GLU A 304 105.83 -29.04 17.80
C GLU A 304 104.49 -29.81 17.89
N GLN A 305 104.33 -30.70 18.88
CA GLN A 305 103.04 -31.35 19.14
C GLN A 305 101.96 -30.38 19.64
N ALA A 306 102.33 -29.40 20.48
CA ALA A 306 101.39 -28.38 20.95
C ALA A 306 100.95 -27.42 19.83
N GLU A 307 101.85 -27.07 18.91
CA GLU A 307 101.54 -26.24 17.74
C GLU A 307 100.65 -27.01 16.74
N ALA A 308 100.94 -28.29 16.49
CA ALA A 308 100.10 -29.14 15.66
C ALA A 308 98.69 -29.33 16.26
N GLN A 309 98.57 -29.53 17.58
CA GLN A 309 97.27 -29.62 18.25
C GLN A 309 96.49 -28.31 18.22
N ARG A 310 97.15 -27.15 18.34
CA ARG A 310 96.49 -25.83 18.22
C ARG A 310 95.98 -25.58 16.81
N LEU A 311 96.77 -25.91 15.78
CA LEU A 311 96.36 -25.76 14.38
C LEU A 311 95.20 -26.70 14.02
N GLU A 312 95.18 -27.94 14.53
CA GLU A 312 94.06 -28.87 14.35
C GLU A 312 92.80 -28.36 15.06
N GLN A 313 92.91 -27.86 16.29
CA GLN A 313 91.78 -27.27 17.02
C GLN A 313 91.24 -26.00 16.34
N GLU A 314 92.12 -25.15 15.81
CA GLU A 314 91.74 -23.94 15.08
C GLU A 314 91.05 -24.27 13.75
N ARG A 315 91.51 -25.31 13.04
CA ARG A 315 90.85 -25.84 11.83
C ARG A 315 89.45 -26.38 12.12
N ILE A 316 89.28 -27.15 13.19
CA ILE A 316 87.97 -27.68 13.58
C ILE A 316 87.03 -26.55 14.02
N ALA A 317 87.53 -25.58 14.78
CA ALA A 317 86.76 -24.40 15.18
C ALA A 317 86.33 -23.56 13.96
N ALA A 318 87.22 -23.37 12.98
CA ALA A 318 86.90 -22.68 11.74
C ALA A 318 85.84 -23.43 10.91
N GLN A 319 85.96 -24.76 10.79
CA GLN A 319 84.96 -25.58 10.09
C GLN A 319 83.59 -25.55 10.77
N GLN A 320 83.54 -25.58 12.11
CA GLN A 320 82.28 -25.46 12.86
C GLN A 320 81.66 -24.07 12.74
N ALA A 321 82.45 -23.01 12.76
CA ALA A 321 81.98 -21.63 12.58
C ALA A 321 81.43 -21.40 11.16
N GLU A 322 82.08 -21.97 10.14
CA GLU A 322 81.61 -21.90 8.75
C GLU A 322 80.29 -22.68 8.56
N ALA A 323 80.17 -23.88 9.14
CA ALA A 323 78.94 -24.65 9.11
C ALA A 323 77.77 -23.92 9.80
N GLN A 324 78.01 -23.30 10.96
CA GLN A 324 77.00 -22.51 11.67
C GLN A 324 76.56 -21.26 10.88
N ARG A 325 77.49 -20.60 10.17
CA ARG A 325 77.16 -19.44 9.33
C ARG A 325 76.27 -19.83 8.16
N ILE A 326 76.57 -20.94 7.49
CA ILE A 326 75.75 -21.45 6.37
C ILE A 326 74.34 -21.86 6.85
N GLU A 327 74.24 -22.51 8.01
CA GLU A 327 72.95 -22.88 8.60
C GLU A 327 72.11 -21.63 8.96
N GLN A 328 72.74 -20.60 9.54
CA GLN A 328 72.07 -19.33 9.82
C GLN A 328 71.65 -18.58 8.55
N GLU A 329 72.47 -18.58 7.51
CA GLU A 329 72.13 -17.98 6.21
C GLU A 329 70.96 -18.70 5.53
N HIS A 330 70.90 -20.03 5.60
CA HIS A 330 69.79 -20.81 5.05
C HIS A 330 68.47 -20.54 5.79
N ILE A 331 68.49 -20.51 7.12
CA ILE A 331 67.30 -20.20 7.93
C ILE A 331 66.82 -18.75 7.66
N ALA A 332 67.74 -17.80 7.53
CA ALA A 332 67.39 -16.42 7.20
C ALA A 332 66.79 -16.29 5.79
N ALA A 333 67.32 -17.02 4.80
CA ALA A 333 66.78 -17.05 3.45
C ALA A 333 65.38 -17.68 3.40
N GLU A 334 65.17 -18.81 4.09
CA GLU A 334 63.87 -19.49 4.17
C GLU A 334 62.81 -18.62 4.86
N GLN A 335 63.18 -17.91 5.93
CA GLN A 335 62.29 -16.95 6.59
C GLN A 335 61.96 -15.74 5.70
N ALA A 336 62.93 -15.23 4.94
CA ALA A 336 62.70 -14.12 4.01
C ALA A 336 61.79 -14.52 2.83
N GLU A 337 61.94 -15.74 2.33
CA GLU A 337 61.07 -16.28 1.27
C GLU A 337 59.64 -16.49 1.79
N ALA A 338 59.49 -17.06 2.99
CA ALA A 338 58.18 -17.22 3.63
C ALA A 338 57.48 -15.87 3.88
N GLN A 339 58.21 -14.85 4.32
CA GLN A 339 57.67 -13.50 4.50
C GLN A 339 57.24 -12.85 3.18
N ARG A 340 58.00 -13.05 2.10
CA ARG A 340 57.63 -12.54 0.77
C ARG A 340 56.36 -13.18 0.24
N ILE A 341 56.21 -14.50 0.36
CA ILE A 341 55.02 -15.23 -0.08
C ILE A 341 53.78 -14.75 0.69
N GLU A 342 53.89 -14.56 2.00
CA GLU A 342 52.77 -14.06 2.81
C GLU A 342 52.41 -12.60 2.47
N GLN A 343 53.41 -11.74 2.23
CA GLN A 343 53.16 -10.37 1.79
C GLN A 343 52.50 -10.32 0.40
N GLU A 344 52.91 -11.18 -0.53
CA GLU A 344 52.33 -11.29 -1.86
C GLU A 344 50.88 -11.81 -1.80
N ARG A 345 50.60 -12.78 -0.93
CA ARG A 345 49.24 -13.29 -0.67
C ARG A 345 48.32 -12.20 -0.13
N ILE A 346 48.78 -11.43 0.86
CA ILE A 346 48.00 -10.32 1.45
C ILE A 346 47.77 -9.21 0.41
N ALA A 347 48.79 -8.88 -0.40
CA ALA A 347 48.64 -7.89 -1.46
C ALA A 347 47.65 -8.34 -2.54
N ALA A 348 47.67 -9.62 -2.93
CA ALA A 348 46.71 -10.19 -3.88
C ALA A 348 45.28 -10.19 -3.32
N GLU A 349 45.10 -10.57 -2.06
CA GLU A 349 43.80 -10.58 -1.37
C GLU A 349 43.22 -9.16 -1.25
N GLN A 350 44.05 -8.16 -0.95
CA GLN A 350 43.64 -6.74 -0.93
C GLN A 350 43.29 -6.21 -2.33
N ALA A 351 44.05 -6.58 -3.35
CA ALA A 351 43.78 -6.17 -4.73
C ALA A 351 42.47 -6.79 -5.26
N GLU A 352 42.18 -8.05 -4.92
CA GLU A 352 40.92 -8.71 -5.27
C GLU A 352 39.74 -8.07 -4.54
N ALA A 353 39.88 -7.76 -3.25
CA ALA A 353 38.85 -7.05 -2.47
C ALA A 353 38.54 -5.66 -3.06
N GLN A 354 39.56 -4.89 -3.42
CA GLN A 354 39.38 -3.58 -4.06
C GLN A 354 38.70 -3.68 -5.43
N ARG A 355 39.01 -4.71 -6.23
CA ARG A 355 38.35 -4.94 -7.52
C ARG A 355 36.87 -5.26 -7.35
N ILE A 356 36.51 -6.12 -6.40
CA ILE A 356 35.12 -6.47 -6.10
C ILE A 356 34.33 -5.24 -5.62
N GLU A 357 34.95 -4.40 -4.80
CA GLU A 357 34.33 -3.16 -4.33
C GLU A 357 34.11 -2.16 -5.48
N GLN A 358 35.09 -1.99 -6.37
CA GLN A 358 34.95 -1.14 -7.56
C GLN A 358 33.89 -1.66 -8.53
N GLU A 359 33.80 -2.98 -8.74
CA GLU A 359 32.81 -3.60 -9.60
C GLU A 359 31.38 -3.43 -9.03
N ARG A 360 31.21 -3.57 -7.71
CA ARG A 360 29.93 -3.28 -7.04
C ARG A 360 29.53 -1.81 -7.15
N ALA A 361 30.47 -0.89 -6.91
CA ALA A 361 30.20 0.54 -7.03
C ALA A 361 29.83 0.93 -8.48
N ALA A 362 30.49 0.34 -9.48
CA ALA A 362 30.15 0.56 -10.88
C ALA A 362 28.78 -0.02 -11.25
N ALA A 363 28.44 -1.21 -10.75
CA ALA A 363 27.13 -1.83 -10.97
C ALA A 363 25.99 -1.01 -10.32
N GLU A 364 26.19 -0.53 -9.09
CA GLU A 364 25.22 0.29 -8.37
C GLU A 364 24.98 1.64 -9.08
N GLN A 365 26.04 2.27 -9.61
CA GLN A 365 25.90 3.49 -10.42
C GLN A 365 25.18 3.23 -11.75
N ALA A 366 25.46 2.11 -12.42
CA ALA A 366 24.79 1.75 -13.67
C ALA A 366 23.29 1.44 -13.44
N GLU A 367 22.95 0.79 -12.33
CA GLU A 367 21.55 0.53 -11.95
C GLU A 367 20.82 1.84 -11.61
N ALA A 368 21.46 2.74 -10.85
CA ALA A 368 20.91 4.05 -10.54
C ALA A 368 20.63 4.89 -11.80
N GLN A 369 21.56 4.91 -12.76
CA GLN A 369 21.37 5.61 -14.04
C GLN A 369 20.25 5.01 -14.87
N ARG A 370 20.10 3.68 -14.90
CA ARG A 370 19.00 3.01 -15.61
C ARG A 370 17.64 3.36 -15.00
N ILE A 371 17.54 3.36 -13.68
CA ILE A 371 16.31 3.74 -12.97
C ILE A 371 15.97 5.22 -13.23
N GLU A 372 16.96 6.11 -13.26
CA GLU A 372 16.74 7.53 -13.56
C GLU A 372 16.27 7.73 -15.01
N GLN A 373 16.85 7.02 -15.98
CA GLN A 373 16.43 7.07 -17.39
C GLN A 373 15.02 6.51 -17.59
N GLU A 374 14.69 5.40 -16.93
CA GLU A 374 13.34 4.80 -16.99
C GLU A 374 12.30 5.73 -16.38
N ARG A 375 12.63 6.40 -15.26
CA ARG A 375 11.77 7.39 -14.61
C ARG A 375 11.55 8.62 -15.50
N ALA A 376 12.62 9.14 -16.12
CA ALA A 376 12.51 10.27 -17.05
C ALA A 376 11.67 9.91 -18.31
N ALA A 377 11.82 8.70 -18.84
CA ALA A 377 11.01 8.21 -19.95
C ALA A 377 9.53 8.04 -19.58
N ALA A 378 9.26 7.49 -18.38
CA ALA A 378 7.90 7.33 -17.87
C ALA A 378 7.23 8.69 -17.61
N GLU A 379 7.95 9.66 -17.04
CA GLU A 379 7.46 11.02 -16.79
C GLU A 379 7.13 11.74 -18.11
N GLN A 380 7.95 11.59 -19.14
CA GLN A 380 7.65 12.13 -20.47
C GLN A 380 6.43 11.45 -21.13
N ALA A 381 6.28 10.14 -20.99
CA ALA A 381 5.12 9.42 -21.52
C ALA A 381 3.82 9.81 -20.77
N GLU A 382 3.89 10.02 -19.47
CA GLU A 382 2.77 10.50 -18.66
C GLU A 382 2.39 11.94 -19.01
N ALA A 383 3.36 12.84 -19.18
CA ALA A 383 3.12 14.21 -19.62
C ALA A 383 2.46 14.26 -21.01
N GLN A 384 2.89 13.40 -21.95
CA GLN A 384 2.26 13.29 -23.27
C GLN A 384 0.83 12.74 -23.20
N ARG A 385 0.57 11.76 -22.33
CA ARG A 385 -0.79 11.24 -22.11
C ARG A 385 -1.72 12.28 -21.51
N ILE A 386 -1.25 13.04 -20.51
CA ILE A 386 -2.03 14.12 -19.89
C ILE A 386 -2.36 15.20 -20.93
N GLU A 387 -1.41 15.58 -21.78
CA GLU A 387 -1.66 16.57 -22.83
C GLU A 387 -2.64 16.03 -23.90
N GLN A 388 -2.53 14.76 -24.29
CA GLN A 388 -3.49 14.13 -25.20
C GLN A 388 -4.90 14.04 -24.60
N GLU A 389 -5.00 13.70 -23.31
CA GLU A 389 -6.27 13.64 -22.58
C GLU A 389 -6.87 15.04 -22.40
N ARG A 390 -6.04 16.07 -22.16
CA ARG A 390 -6.46 17.48 -22.11
C ARG A 390 -7.04 17.92 -23.46
N ILE A 391 -6.36 17.61 -24.57
CA ILE A 391 -6.84 17.92 -25.92
C ILE A 391 -8.13 17.16 -26.22
N ALA A 392 -8.23 15.89 -25.84
CA ALA A 392 -9.44 15.09 -26.02
C ALA A 392 -10.62 15.61 -25.18
N ALA A 393 -10.37 16.03 -23.94
CA ALA A 393 -11.36 16.63 -23.05
C ALA A 393 -11.82 17.99 -23.57
N GLU A 394 -10.91 18.84 -24.05
CA GLU A 394 -11.24 20.14 -24.65
C GLU A 394 -12.08 19.97 -25.93
N GLN A 395 -11.79 18.94 -26.74
CA GLN A 395 -12.60 18.59 -27.91
C GLN A 395 -13.97 18.01 -27.52
N ALA A 396 -14.04 17.15 -26.50
CA ALA A 396 -15.29 16.59 -25.99
C ALA A 396 -16.17 17.68 -25.35
N GLU A 397 -15.57 18.63 -24.64
CA GLU A 397 -16.27 19.80 -24.08
C GLU A 397 -16.77 20.73 -25.18
N ALA A 398 -15.97 21.03 -26.21
CA ALA A 398 -16.43 21.80 -27.36
C ALA A 398 -17.58 21.11 -28.11
N GLN A 399 -17.52 19.77 -28.27
CA GLN A 399 -18.62 19.00 -28.86
C GLN A 399 -19.86 18.99 -27.96
N ARG A 400 -19.69 18.88 -26.64
CA ARG A 400 -20.79 18.95 -25.68
C ARG A 400 -21.43 20.34 -25.66
N ILE A 401 -20.66 21.42 -25.70
CA ILE A 401 -21.18 22.79 -25.79
C ILE A 401 -21.94 22.99 -27.11
N GLU A 402 -21.43 22.45 -28.23
CA GLU A 402 -22.14 22.52 -29.52
C GLU A 402 -23.42 21.68 -29.51
N GLN A 403 -23.38 20.47 -28.95
CA GLN A 403 -24.56 19.62 -28.77
C GLN A 403 -25.57 20.24 -27.81
N GLU A 404 -25.11 20.86 -26.73
CA GLU A 404 -25.93 21.57 -25.76
C GLU A 404 -26.52 22.83 -26.37
N ARG A 405 -25.80 23.55 -27.26
CA ARG A 405 -26.33 24.68 -28.04
C ARG A 405 -27.38 24.23 -29.06
N ILE A 406 -27.16 23.11 -29.73
CA ILE A 406 -28.15 22.50 -30.64
C ILE A 406 -29.36 22.02 -29.86
N ALA A 407 -29.15 21.39 -28.70
CA ALA A 407 -30.21 20.92 -27.81
C ALA A 407 -30.99 22.09 -27.22
N THR A 408 -30.33 23.17 -26.77
CA THR A 408 -31.02 24.37 -26.29
C THR A 408 -31.72 25.13 -27.40
N GLU A 409 -31.22 25.15 -28.63
CA GLU A 409 -31.96 25.75 -29.76
C GLU A 409 -33.16 24.89 -30.17
N GLN A 410 -33.02 23.56 -30.18
CA GLN A 410 -34.13 22.63 -30.40
C GLN A 410 -35.14 22.68 -29.26
N GLU A 411 -34.68 22.79 -28.02
CA GLU A 411 -35.49 22.96 -26.83
C GLU A 411 -36.13 24.34 -26.80
N ARG A 412 -35.51 25.40 -27.31
CA ARG A 412 -36.08 26.75 -27.48
C ARG A 412 -37.20 26.76 -28.53
N ILE A 413 -37.00 26.07 -29.65
CA ILE A 413 -38.03 25.87 -30.68
C ILE A 413 -39.17 25.00 -30.14
N ALA A 414 -38.85 23.94 -29.38
CA ALA A 414 -39.83 23.07 -28.75
C ALA A 414 -40.55 23.76 -27.58
N THR A 415 -39.89 24.66 -26.83
CA THR A 415 -40.50 25.47 -25.77
C THR A 415 -41.30 26.62 -26.33
N GLU A 416 -40.93 27.28 -27.43
CA GLU A 416 -41.84 28.23 -28.10
C GLU A 416 -43.10 27.52 -28.62
N GLN A 417 -42.98 26.32 -29.17
CA GLN A 417 -44.12 25.52 -29.62
C GLN A 417 -44.94 24.96 -28.45
N ALA A 418 -44.28 24.52 -27.38
CA ALA A 418 -44.93 24.01 -26.19
C ALA A 418 -45.49 25.14 -25.32
N GLU A 419 -44.92 26.35 -25.28
CA GLU A 419 -45.40 27.51 -24.52
C GLU A 419 -46.68 28.09 -25.17
N VAL A 420 -46.79 28.03 -26.50
CA VAL A 420 -48.07 28.29 -27.20
C VAL A 420 -49.15 27.27 -26.79
N GLN A 421 -48.79 25.99 -26.61
CA GLN A 421 -49.73 24.93 -26.16
C GLN A 421 -49.97 24.94 -24.64
N ARG A 422 -48.96 25.35 -23.86
CA ARG A 422 -48.93 25.34 -22.39
C ARG A 422 -49.59 26.58 -21.82
N LEU A 423 -49.55 27.74 -22.47
CA LEU A 423 -50.40 28.90 -22.12
C LEU A 423 -51.91 28.58 -22.28
N GLU A 424 -52.24 27.66 -23.18
CA GLU A 424 -53.61 27.17 -23.40
C GLU A 424 -54.02 26.12 -22.35
N GLN A 425 -53.07 25.29 -21.88
CA GLN A 425 -53.29 24.27 -20.84
C GLN A 425 -53.11 24.79 -19.38
N GLU A 426 -52.26 25.78 -19.13
CA GLU A 426 -52.03 26.44 -17.83
C GLU A 426 -53.23 27.26 -17.37
N ARG A 427 -54.10 27.70 -18.30
CA ARG A 427 -55.40 28.29 -17.96
C ARG A 427 -56.37 27.28 -17.32
N ILE A 428 -56.08 25.98 -17.44
CA ILE A 428 -56.92 24.87 -16.97
C ILE A 428 -56.28 24.15 -15.76
N ALA A 429 -54.94 24.09 -15.66
CA ALA A 429 -54.24 23.33 -14.62
C ALA A 429 -53.83 24.16 -13.36
N ALA A 430 -53.92 25.49 -13.39
CA ALA A 430 -53.53 26.34 -12.25
C ALA A 430 -54.45 26.24 -11.01
N GLU A 431 -55.52 25.45 -11.05
CA GLU A 431 -56.45 25.26 -9.93
C GLU A 431 -56.11 24.04 -9.04
N GLN A 432 -55.19 23.17 -9.43
CA GLN A 432 -54.92 21.94 -8.68
C GLN A 432 -53.44 21.55 -8.69
N ALA A 433 -52.78 21.74 -7.54
CA ALA A 433 -51.60 21.02 -7.04
C ALA A 433 -50.48 21.96 -6.55
N LYS A 434 -50.55 22.29 -5.27
CA LYS A 434 -49.42 22.81 -4.50
C LYS A 434 -49.37 22.08 -3.17
N LYS A 435 -48.49 21.07 -3.04
CA LYS A 435 -47.79 20.64 -1.82
C LYS A 435 -47.14 19.26 -2.01
N GLU A 436 -45.81 19.22 -1.96
CA GLU A 436 -45.07 18.06 -1.44
C GLU A 436 -43.93 18.56 -0.52
N GLU A 437 -43.75 17.84 0.60
CA GLU A 437 -42.87 18.14 1.72
C GLU A 437 -41.52 17.40 1.61
N LYS A 438 -40.48 17.96 2.24
CA LYS A 438 -39.13 17.39 2.38
C LYS A 438 -39.06 16.27 3.44
N PRO A 439 -38.14 15.28 3.32
CA PRO A 439 -38.04 14.17 4.28
C PRO A 439 -37.50 14.61 5.64
N LYS A 440 -38.03 13.99 6.71
CA LYS A 440 -37.65 14.18 8.12
C LYS A 440 -36.26 13.60 8.40
N LYS A 441 -35.44 14.29 9.21
CA LYS A 441 -34.15 13.79 9.69
C LYS A 441 -34.36 12.62 10.66
N GLU A 442 -34.00 11.41 10.26
CA GLU A 442 -33.99 10.22 11.13
C GLU A 442 -33.06 10.42 12.35
N GLY A 443 -33.46 9.85 13.49
CA GLY A 443 -32.76 9.97 14.78
C GLY A 443 -31.46 9.17 14.88
N PHE A 444 -30.57 9.59 15.78
CA PHE A 444 -29.20 9.07 15.93
C PHE A 444 -29.11 7.56 16.19
N PHE A 445 -29.96 7.03 17.08
CA PHE A 445 -29.99 5.60 17.42
C PHE A 445 -30.54 4.74 16.27
N SER A 446 -31.51 5.26 15.52
CA SER A 446 -32.08 4.58 14.34
C SER A 446 -31.03 4.36 13.25
N ARG A 447 -30.13 5.33 13.03
CA ARG A 447 -28.99 5.14 12.10
C ARG A 447 -27.98 4.09 12.58
N LEU A 448 -27.70 4.04 13.88
CA LEU A 448 -26.81 3.02 14.45
C LEU A 448 -27.41 1.62 14.26
N LYS A 449 -28.70 1.43 14.57
CA LYS A 449 -29.40 0.17 14.32
C LYS A 449 -29.33 -0.24 12.84
N LYS A 450 -29.64 0.68 11.93
CA LYS A 450 -29.60 0.45 10.48
C LYS A 450 -28.19 0.07 10.00
N GLY A 451 -27.17 0.78 10.49
CA GLY A 451 -25.77 0.50 10.20
C GLY A 451 -25.22 -0.74 10.90
N LEU A 452 -25.98 -1.41 11.78
CA LEU A 452 -25.61 -2.70 12.35
C LEU A 452 -26.50 -3.84 11.85
N LEU A 453 -27.46 -3.58 10.96
CA LEU A 453 -28.49 -4.53 10.53
C LEU A 453 -27.92 -5.92 10.17
N LYS A 454 -26.92 -5.97 9.30
CA LYS A 454 -26.29 -7.23 8.87
C LYS A 454 -25.62 -7.98 10.02
N THR A 455 -24.93 -7.26 10.91
CA THR A 455 -24.29 -7.87 12.09
C THR A 455 -25.33 -8.29 13.12
N ARG A 456 -26.41 -7.52 13.29
CA ARG A 456 -27.52 -7.82 14.20
C ARG A 456 -28.31 -9.06 13.78
N VAL A 457 -28.51 -9.29 12.49
CA VAL A 457 -29.12 -10.54 12.01
C VAL A 457 -28.29 -11.75 12.42
N ASN A 458 -26.96 -11.66 12.33
CA ASN A 458 -26.07 -12.79 12.63
C ASN A 458 -25.81 -12.97 14.15
N ILE A 459 -25.63 -11.86 14.88
CA ILE A 459 -25.36 -11.83 16.32
C ILE A 459 -26.67 -11.68 17.09
N GLY A 460 -27.32 -10.51 17.07
CA GLY A 460 -28.50 -10.23 17.90
C GLY A 460 -29.68 -11.20 17.71
N ALA A 461 -30.33 -11.12 16.55
CA ALA A 461 -31.49 -11.96 16.23
C ALA A 461 -31.11 -13.44 16.11
N GLY A 462 -29.93 -13.72 15.53
CA GLY A 462 -29.35 -15.06 15.45
C GLY A 462 -29.23 -15.74 16.81
N PHE A 463 -28.67 -15.04 17.81
CA PHE A 463 -28.54 -15.59 19.16
C PHE A 463 -29.89 -15.79 19.85
N SER A 464 -30.83 -14.84 19.74
CA SER A 464 -32.16 -15.01 20.35
C SER A 464 -32.86 -16.30 19.90
N SER A 465 -32.65 -16.71 18.64
CA SER A 465 -33.21 -17.95 18.10
C SER A 465 -32.59 -19.23 18.71
N ILE A 466 -31.32 -19.17 19.09
CA ILE A 466 -30.58 -20.29 19.71
C ILE A 466 -31.08 -20.52 21.14
N PHE A 467 -31.36 -19.44 21.89
CA PHE A 467 -31.78 -19.53 23.29
C PHE A 467 -33.28 -19.84 23.47
N SER A 468 -34.12 -19.48 22.50
CA SER A 468 -35.57 -19.60 22.62
C SER A 468 -36.04 -21.06 22.80
N GLY A 469 -36.58 -21.36 23.99
CA GLY A 469 -37.15 -22.68 24.32
C GLY A 469 -36.14 -23.80 24.58
N LYS A 470 -34.83 -23.52 24.57
CA LYS A 470 -33.78 -24.49 24.90
C LYS A 470 -33.44 -24.48 26.39
N LYS A 471 -32.99 -25.64 26.90
CA LYS A 471 -32.41 -25.76 28.25
C LYS A 471 -30.93 -25.38 28.18
N ILE A 472 -30.37 -24.98 29.32
CA ILE A 472 -28.93 -24.73 29.44
C ILE A 472 -28.23 -26.09 29.58
N ASP A 473 -27.66 -26.58 28.49
CA ASP A 473 -26.87 -27.81 28.39
C ASP A 473 -25.61 -27.58 27.52
N ASP A 474 -24.75 -28.58 27.44
CA ASP A 474 -23.48 -28.50 26.70
C ASP A 474 -23.72 -28.24 25.20
N ASP A 475 -24.76 -28.85 24.61
CA ASP A 475 -25.15 -28.66 23.21
C ASP A 475 -25.47 -27.18 22.91
N LEU A 476 -26.18 -26.48 23.82
CA LEU A 476 -26.44 -25.05 23.69
C LEU A 476 -25.16 -24.21 23.66
N PHE A 477 -24.17 -24.55 24.50
CA PHE A 477 -22.90 -23.83 24.53
C PHE A 477 -22.04 -24.09 23.29
N GLU A 478 -22.06 -25.31 22.72
CA GLU A 478 -21.39 -25.62 21.45
C GLU A 478 -22.01 -24.87 20.26
N GLU A 479 -23.35 -24.78 20.20
CA GLU A 479 -24.04 -23.97 19.19
C GLU A 479 -23.70 -22.48 19.32
N LEU A 480 -23.71 -21.97 20.56
CA LEU A 480 -23.34 -20.59 20.87
C LEU A 480 -21.90 -20.29 20.47
N GLU A 481 -20.95 -21.17 20.81
CA GLU A 481 -19.56 -21.07 20.42
C GLU A 481 -19.42 -20.97 18.89
N THR A 482 -20.06 -21.88 18.16
CA THR A 482 -20.04 -21.92 16.69
C THR A 482 -20.54 -20.60 16.09
N GLN A 483 -21.62 -20.05 16.64
CA GLN A 483 -22.21 -18.82 16.16
C GLN A 483 -21.34 -17.59 16.50
N LEU A 484 -20.71 -17.53 17.68
CA LEU A 484 -19.75 -16.48 18.07
C LEU A 484 -18.50 -16.51 17.18
N LEU A 485 -17.98 -17.68 16.85
CA LEU A 485 -16.86 -17.84 15.92
C LEU A 485 -17.24 -17.39 14.50
N THR A 486 -18.43 -17.76 14.03
CA THR A 486 -18.95 -17.35 12.71
C THR A 486 -19.14 -15.83 12.62
N ALA A 487 -19.45 -15.19 13.74
CA ALA A 487 -19.55 -13.74 13.86
C ALA A 487 -18.18 -13.01 13.95
N ASP A 488 -17.05 -13.72 13.83
CA ASP A 488 -15.68 -13.19 13.86
C ASP A 488 -15.19 -12.65 15.22
N LEU A 489 -15.73 -13.15 16.36
CA LEU A 489 -15.20 -12.83 17.71
C LEU A 489 -13.81 -13.44 17.98
N GLY A 490 -13.44 -14.47 17.24
CA GLY A 490 -12.17 -15.18 17.40
C GLY A 490 -12.14 -16.14 18.58
N VAL A 491 -11.30 -17.17 18.46
CA VAL A 491 -11.28 -18.33 19.37
C VAL A 491 -11.08 -17.93 20.83
N ASP A 492 -10.04 -17.15 21.13
CA ASP A 492 -9.70 -16.80 22.52
C ASP A 492 -10.82 -16.00 23.22
N THR A 493 -11.41 -15.04 22.51
CA THR A 493 -12.49 -14.19 23.04
C THR A 493 -13.76 -15.00 23.25
N THR A 494 -14.09 -15.87 22.29
CA THR A 494 -15.24 -16.77 22.39
C THR A 494 -15.09 -17.71 23.57
N MET A 495 -13.95 -18.38 23.73
CA MET A 495 -13.69 -19.28 24.87
C MET A 495 -13.84 -18.54 26.21
N LYS A 496 -13.23 -17.35 26.33
CA LYS A 496 -13.39 -16.52 27.53
C LYS A 496 -14.85 -16.14 27.80
N LEU A 497 -15.63 -15.86 26.76
CA LEU A 497 -17.05 -15.53 26.90
C LEU A 497 -17.84 -16.75 27.36
N ILE A 498 -17.65 -17.90 26.72
CA ILE A 498 -18.30 -19.18 27.09
C ILE A 498 -17.96 -19.54 28.53
N ASP A 499 -16.69 -19.48 28.94
CA ASP A 499 -16.28 -19.76 30.32
C ASP A 499 -16.99 -18.85 31.34
N ARG A 500 -17.07 -17.54 31.05
CA ARG A 500 -17.80 -16.58 31.91
C ARG A 500 -19.29 -16.86 31.97
N LEU A 501 -19.89 -17.26 30.84
CA LEU A 501 -21.31 -17.61 30.78
C LEU A 501 -21.61 -18.89 31.54
N THR A 502 -20.79 -19.92 31.40
CA THR A 502 -20.91 -21.19 32.13
C THR A 502 -20.78 -20.95 33.63
N ASP A 503 -19.75 -20.20 34.07
CA ASP A 503 -19.57 -19.83 35.46
C ASP A 503 -20.74 -18.98 36.00
N GLY A 504 -21.19 -17.99 35.21
CA GLY A 504 -22.28 -17.10 35.58
C GLY A 504 -23.62 -17.80 35.67
N ALA A 505 -23.91 -18.72 34.75
CA ALA A 505 -25.11 -19.55 34.74
C ALA A 505 -25.15 -20.48 35.95
N ASN A 506 -24.03 -21.13 36.28
CA ASN A 506 -23.89 -21.98 37.46
C ASN A 506 -24.07 -21.21 38.76
N ARG A 507 -23.42 -20.04 38.89
CA ARG A 507 -23.52 -19.19 40.09
C ARG A 507 -24.92 -18.63 40.32
N LYS A 508 -25.59 -18.19 39.25
CA LYS A 508 -26.96 -17.64 39.31
C LYS A 508 -28.05 -18.71 39.26
N GLN A 509 -27.69 -19.99 39.09
CA GLN A 509 -28.61 -21.12 38.91
C GLN A 509 -29.66 -20.84 37.84
N LEU A 510 -29.23 -20.32 36.69
CA LEU A 510 -30.11 -20.00 35.58
C LEU A 510 -30.79 -21.28 35.07
N LYS A 511 -32.08 -21.19 34.73
CA LYS A 511 -32.91 -22.36 34.37
C LYS A 511 -33.41 -22.36 32.93
N ASP A 512 -33.36 -21.23 32.25
CA ASP A 512 -33.87 -21.03 30.91
C ASP A 512 -32.88 -20.24 30.03
N GLY A 513 -32.99 -20.44 28.71
CA GLY A 513 -32.12 -19.80 27.73
C GLY A 513 -32.28 -18.27 27.68
N ASP A 514 -33.46 -17.73 27.98
CA ASP A 514 -33.72 -16.28 27.97
C ASP A 514 -32.87 -15.56 29.02
N ALA A 515 -32.74 -16.13 30.22
CA ALA A 515 -31.87 -15.57 31.25
C ALA A 515 -30.37 -15.68 30.89
N LEU A 516 -29.98 -16.70 30.12
CA LEU A 516 -28.61 -16.85 29.61
C LEU A 516 -28.32 -15.83 28.50
N TYR A 517 -29.29 -15.54 27.63
CA TYR A 517 -29.20 -14.48 26.63
C TYR A 517 -28.98 -13.11 27.28
N GLU A 518 -29.72 -12.77 28.33
CA GLU A 518 -29.50 -11.52 29.09
C GLU A 518 -28.14 -11.49 29.80
N LEU A 519 -27.65 -12.63 30.28
CA LEU A 519 -26.30 -12.72 30.85
C LEU A 519 -25.22 -12.48 29.78
N MET A 520 -25.35 -13.10 28.60
CA MET A 520 -24.48 -12.85 27.44
C MET A 520 -24.51 -11.38 27.03
N LYS A 521 -25.72 -10.82 26.98
CA LYS A 521 -26.05 -9.39 27.13
C LYS A 521 -24.95 -8.57 27.81
N GLN A 522 -24.90 -8.84 29.11
CA GLN A 522 -24.13 -8.12 30.11
C GLN A 522 -22.63 -8.40 29.99
N GLU A 523 -22.24 -9.65 29.75
CA GLU A 523 -20.83 -10.04 29.63
C GLU A 523 -20.18 -9.41 28.39
N MET A 524 -20.89 -9.38 27.26
CA MET A 524 -20.41 -8.72 26.04
C MET A 524 -20.30 -7.21 26.23
N ALA A 525 -21.23 -6.57 26.94
CA ALA A 525 -21.12 -5.16 27.31
C ALA A 525 -19.91 -4.89 28.21
N ALA A 526 -19.68 -5.74 29.21
CA ALA A 526 -18.54 -5.63 30.11
C ALA A 526 -17.20 -5.77 29.38
N MET A 527 -17.10 -6.65 28.37
CA MET A 527 -15.92 -6.79 27.53
C MET A 527 -15.63 -5.52 26.71
N LEU A 528 -16.66 -4.85 26.18
CA LEU A 528 -16.46 -3.61 25.42
C LEU A 528 -16.19 -2.40 26.30
N LYS A 529 -16.67 -2.40 27.55
CA LYS A 529 -16.52 -1.28 28.47
C LYS A 529 -15.05 -0.96 28.77
N THR A 530 -14.18 -1.95 28.77
CA THR A 530 -12.74 -1.76 29.00
C THR A 530 -12.05 -0.96 27.89
N ALA A 531 -12.59 -1.03 26.67
CA ALA A 531 -12.11 -0.28 25.51
C ALA A 531 -12.91 1.01 25.25
N GLU A 532 -13.94 1.31 26.04
CA GLU A 532 -14.71 2.56 25.90
C GLU A 532 -13.97 3.73 26.54
N GLN A 533 -13.35 4.56 25.70
CA GLN A 533 -12.84 5.86 26.14
C GLN A 533 -12.94 6.86 24.97
N PRO A 534 -13.90 7.81 25.01
CA PRO A 534 -14.02 8.84 23.98
C PRO A 534 -12.73 9.68 23.84
N LEU A 535 -12.43 10.09 22.60
CA LEU A 535 -11.31 11.00 22.36
C LEU A 535 -11.64 12.38 22.94
N THR A 536 -10.77 12.88 23.81
CA THR A 536 -10.87 14.23 24.40
C THR A 536 -9.68 15.05 23.94
N ILE A 537 -9.93 16.27 23.48
CA ILE A 537 -8.89 17.20 23.03
C ILE A 537 -8.69 18.24 24.14
N PRO A 538 -7.56 18.20 24.87
CA PRO A 538 -7.27 19.17 25.91
C PRO A 538 -7.07 20.57 25.33
N ALA A 539 -7.56 21.60 26.04
CA ALA A 539 -7.55 22.98 25.54
C ALA A 539 -6.14 23.59 25.45
N GLU A 540 -5.22 23.07 26.26
CA GLU A 540 -3.82 23.46 26.37
C GLU A 540 -2.94 22.91 25.24
N LYS A 541 -3.38 21.86 24.53
CA LYS A 541 -2.63 21.25 23.42
C LYS A 541 -3.08 21.86 22.10
N LYS A 542 -2.34 22.85 21.60
CA LYS A 542 -2.62 23.55 20.34
C LYS A 542 -1.39 23.59 19.41
N PRO A 543 -1.39 22.83 18.30
CA PRO A 543 -2.44 21.89 17.88
C PRO A 543 -2.38 20.56 18.65
N PHE A 544 -3.56 19.97 18.90
CA PHE A 544 -3.66 18.55 19.21
C PHE A 544 -3.46 17.76 17.90
N VAL A 545 -2.51 16.84 17.90
CA VAL A 545 -2.05 16.16 16.68
C VAL A 545 -2.54 14.73 16.65
N ILE A 546 -3.36 14.40 15.66
CA ILE A 546 -3.88 13.07 15.38
C ILE A 546 -3.15 12.49 14.17
N LEU A 547 -2.37 11.44 14.38
CA LEU A 547 -1.75 10.66 13.31
C LEU A 547 -2.67 9.49 12.94
N MET A 548 -3.23 9.51 11.73
CA MET A 548 -4.13 8.47 11.25
C MET A 548 -3.34 7.38 10.54
N VAL A 549 -3.45 6.14 11.00
CA VAL A 549 -2.74 4.99 10.43
C VAL A 549 -3.71 3.87 10.06
N GLY A 550 -3.24 2.92 9.26
CA GLY A 550 -4.03 1.76 8.81
C GLY A 550 -3.82 1.44 7.33
N VAL A 551 -4.37 0.31 6.89
CA VAL A 551 -4.12 -0.17 5.52
C VAL A 551 -4.98 0.56 4.49
N ASN A 552 -4.70 0.38 3.20
CA ASN A 552 -5.49 0.99 2.13
C ASN A 552 -6.91 0.42 2.12
N GLY A 553 -7.89 1.26 1.76
CA GLY A 553 -9.29 0.84 1.61
C GLY A 553 -10.09 0.69 2.92
N VAL A 554 -9.46 0.79 4.10
CA VAL A 554 -10.17 0.73 5.40
C VAL A 554 -10.89 2.03 5.78
N GLY A 555 -10.94 3.03 4.90
CA GLY A 555 -11.67 4.27 5.15
C GLY A 555 -10.91 5.35 5.94
N LYS A 556 -9.58 5.32 6.03
CA LYS A 556 -8.77 6.37 6.71
C LYS A 556 -9.12 7.81 6.29
N THR A 557 -8.96 8.13 5.00
CA THR A 557 -9.21 9.47 4.45
C THR A 557 -10.67 9.91 4.64
N THR A 558 -11.62 8.96 4.52
CA THR A 558 -13.03 9.21 4.82
C THR A 558 -13.25 9.53 6.30
N THR A 559 -12.63 8.77 7.22
CA THR A 559 -12.66 9.03 8.67
C THR A 559 -12.05 10.40 8.99
N ILE A 560 -10.96 10.80 8.33
CA ILE A 560 -10.36 12.13 8.47
C ILE A 560 -11.37 13.22 8.14
N GLY A 561 -12.03 13.13 6.98
CA GLY A 561 -13.04 14.10 6.57
C GLY A 561 -14.19 14.23 7.58
N LYS A 562 -14.67 13.09 8.10
CA LYS A 562 -15.73 13.04 9.13
C LYS A 562 -15.28 13.64 10.46
N LEU A 563 -14.11 13.26 10.97
CA LEU A 563 -13.52 13.82 12.19
C LEU A 563 -13.29 15.32 12.08
N ALA A 564 -12.73 15.77 10.96
CA ALA A 564 -12.48 17.18 10.70
C ALA A 564 -13.79 17.98 10.76
N LYS A 565 -14.86 17.47 10.14
CA LYS A 565 -16.18 18.11 10.23
C LYS A 565 -16.77 18.07 11.64
N GLN A 566 -16.62 16.96 12.35
CA GLN A 566 -17.07 16.83 13.73
C GLN A 566 -16.41 17.88 14.63
N PHE A 567 -15.08 18.01 14.60
CA PHE A 567 -14.37 19.01 15.41
C PHE A 567 -14.73 20.45 14.99
N GLN A 568 -14.95 20.70 13.71
CA GLN A 568 -15.43 22.00 13.23
C GLN A 568 -16.84 22.31 13.78
N ASN A 569 -17.74 21.33 13.84
CA ASN A 569 -19.07 21.48 14.44
C ASN A 569 -19.00 21.70 15.96
N GLU A 570 -17.94 21.20 16.62
CA GLU A 570 -17.62 21.48 18.03
C GLU A 570 -16.95 22.86 18.22
N GLY A 571 -16.79 23.65 17.16
CA GLY A 571 -16.20 24.99 17.20
C GLY A 571 -14.67 25.03 17.20
N LYS A 572 -14.00 23.90 16.93
CA LYS A 572 -12.54 23.83 16.86
C LYS A 572 -12.04 24.17 15.45
N SER A 573 -10.93 24.89 15.37
CA SER A 573 -10.18 25.08 14.13
C SER A 573 -9.39 23.81 13.78
N VAL A 574 -9.47 23.37 12.53
CA VAL A 574 -8.85 22.12 12.06
C VAL A 574 -7.91 22.42 10.90
N MET A 575 -6.82 21.66 10.79
CA MET A 575 -5.93 21.61 9.64
C MET A 575 -5.66 20.16 9.27
N LEU A 576 -5.51 19.88 7.98
CA LEU A 576 -5.22 18.54 7.47
C LEU A 576 -3.81 18.50 6.87
N ALA A 577 -3.11 17.38 7.06
CA ALA A 577 -1.84 17.10 6.39
C ALA A 577 -2.01 15.91 5.44
N ALA A 578 -1.71 16.11 4.16
CA ALA A 578 -1.80 15.08 3.13
C ALA A 578 -0.52 14.22 3.10
N GLY A 579 -0.34 13.39 4.13
CA GLY A 579 0.84 12.52 4.26
C GLY A 579 0.77 11.19 3.50
N ASP A 580 -0.31 10.85 2.79
CA ASP A 580 -0.31 9.77 1.79
C ASP A 580 0.23 10.29 0.44
N THR A 581 1.51 10.68 0.42
CA THR A 581 2.14 11.32 -0.74
C THR A 581 2.35 10.37 -1.92
N PHE A 582 2.34 9.06 -1.67
CA PHE A 582 2.50 8.02 -2.70
C PHE A 582 1.28 7.84 -3.59
N ARG A 583 0.11 8.36 -3.20
CA ARG A 583 -1.14 8.24 -3.95
C ARG A 583 -1.65 9.63 -4.28
N ALA A 584 -1.41 10.08 -5.51
CA ALA A 584 -1.90 11.37 -6.00
C ALA A 584 -3.42 11.56 -5.72
N ALA A 585 -4.22 10.54 -6.00
CA ALA A 585 -5.65 10.55 -5.73
C ALA A 585 -6.02 10.66 -4.24
N ALA A 586 -5.16 10.21 -3.30
CA ALA A 586 -5.41 10.35 -1.86
C ALA A 586 -5.18 11.79 -1.40
N VAL A 587 -4.12 12.44 -1.92
CA VAL A 587 -3.85 13.87 -1.71
C VAL A 587 -5.00 14.70 -2.25
N GLU A 588 -5.42 14.47 -3.49
CA GLU A 588 -6.54 15.17 -4.13
C GLU A 588 -7.84 14.94 -3.37
N GLN A 589 -8.15 13.71 -2.97
CA GLN A 589 -9.34 13.39 -2.19
C GLN A 589 -9.36 14.17 -0.87
N LEU A 590 -8.22 14.27 -0.16
CA LEU A 590 -8.13 15.03 1.08
C LEU A 590 -8.26 16.54 0.84
N GLN A 591 -7.72 17.06 -0.26
CA GLN A 591 -7.88 18.46 -0.68
C GLN A 591 -9.34 18.79 -0.97
N VAL A 592 -10.05 17.95 -1.73
CA VAL A 592 -11.50 18.11 -1.99
C VAL A 592 -12.29 18.11 -0.69
N TRP A 593 -11.94 17.23 0.26
CA TRP A 593 -12.53 17.23 1.60
C TRP A 593 -12.30 18.54 2.35
N GLY A 594 -11.07 19.08 2.26
CA GLY A 594 -10.70 20.36 2.82
C GLY A 594 -11.48 21.52 2.21
N GLU A 595 -11.48 21.64 0.88
CA GLU A 595 -12.19 22.68 0.13
C GLU A 595 -13.69 22.67 0.44
N ARG A 596 -14.32 21.50 0.38
CA ARG A 596 -15.76 21.33 0.65
C ARG A 596 -16.17 21.79 2.05
N ASN A 597 -15.25 21.71 3.01
CA ASN A 597 -15.52 22.07 4.41
C ASN A 597 -14.78 23.35 4.84
N SER A 598 -14.12 24.06 3.92
CA SER A 598 -13.29 25.23 4.22
C SER A 598 -12.23 24.94 5.31
N ILE A 599 -11.56 23.79 5.21
CA ILE A 599 -10.47 23.35 6.10
C ILE A 599 -9.15 23.43 5.34
N PRO A 600 -8.12 24.13 5.86
CA PRO A 600 -6.82 24.21 5.20
C PRO A 600 -6.15 22.84 5.16
N VAL A 601 -5.64 22.48 3.98
CA VAL A 601 -4.88 21.24 3.73
C VAL A 601 -3.46 21.60 3.33
N ILE A 602 -2.49 21.01 4.01
CA ILE A 602 -1.07 21.11 3.65
C ILE A 602 -0.69 19.86 2.88
N ALA A 603 -0.24 20.07 1.64
CA ALA A 603 0.16 19.03 0.71
C ALA A 603 1.42 19.48 -0.06
N GLN A 604 2.20 18.51 -0.53
CA GLN A 604 3.32 18.71 -1.45
C GLN A 604 3.09 17.90 -2.74
N HIS A 605 4.08 17.85 -3.64
CA HIS A 605 3.99 17.07 -4.87
C HIS A 605 3.92 15.56 -4.59
N THR A 606 3.34 14.79 -5.52
CA THR A 606 3.27 13.32 -5.42
C THR A 606 4.66 12.72 -5.27
N GLY A 607 4.82 11.77 -4.35
CA GLY A 607 6.10 11.14 -4.02
C GLY A 607 7.00 11.96 -3.09
N ALA A 608 6.53 13.10 -2.58
CA ALA A 608 7.24 13.85 -1.54
C ALA A 608 7.40 13.01 -0.25
N ASP A 609 8.38 13.38 0.59
CA ASP A 609 8.58 12.72 1.87
C ASP A 609 7.43 13.03 2.84
N SER A 610 6.64 12.02 3.21
CA SER A 610 5.47 12.15 4.09
C SER A 610 5.80 12.80 5.43
N ALA A 611 6.96 12.49 6.01
CA ALA A 611 7.41 13.10 7.25
C ALA A 611 7.67 14.61 7.11
N SER A 612 8.14 15.05 5.94
CA SER A 612 8.34 16.47 5.63
C SER A 612 7.00 17.20 5.46
N VAL A 613 6.02 16.61 4.76
CA VAL A 613 4.67 17.18 4.63
C VAL A 613 4.01 17.38 6.00
N VAL A 614 4.11 16.36 6.85
CA VAL A 614 3.55 16.40 8.22
C VAL A 614 4.27 17.42 9.09
N PHE A 615 5.60 17.54 8.97
CA PHE A 615 6.38 18.56 9.69
C PHE A 615 5.94 19.97 9.32
N ASP A 616 5.79 20.26 8.02
CA ASP A 616 5.33 21.56 7.53
C ASP A 616 3.91 21.85 8.00
N ALA A 617 3.03 20.85 7.98
CA ALA A 617 1.66 20.98 8.46
C ALA A 617 1.61 21.28 9.96
N PHE A 618 2.45 20.63 10.76
CA PHE A 618 2.53 20.88 12.20
C PHE A 618 3.08 22.28 12.51
N GLN A 619 4.12 22.71 11.82
CA GLN A 619 4.63 24.08 11.93
C GLN A 619 3.57 25.12 11.53
N ALA A 620 2.84 24.89 10.43
CA ALA A 620 1.77 25.77 9.97
C ALA A 620 0.60 25.83 10.96
N ALA A 621 0.18 24.68 11.51
CA ALA A 621 -0.88 24.61 12.50
C ALA A 621 -0.50 25.36 13.79
N LYS A 622 0.75 25.21 14.25
CA LYS A 622 1.29 25.94 15.41
C LYS A 622 1.35 27.45 15.15
N ALA A 623 1.83 27.87 13.99
CA ALA A 623 1.91 29.29 13.62
C ALA A 623 0.53 29.95 13.50
N ARG A 624 -0.49 29.19 13.08
CA ARG A 624 -1.88 29.66 12.93
C ARG A 624 -2.75 29.44 14.16
N ASN A 625 -2.18 28.93 15.26
CA ASN A 625 -2.91 28.57 16.49
C ASN A 625 -4.13 27.67 16.23
N VAL A 626 -3.98 26.70 15.34
CA VAL A 626 -5.03 25.71 15.03
C VAL A 626 -5.22 24.77 16.23
N ASP A 627 -6.46 24.42 16.52
CA ASP A 627 -6.79 23.55 17.65
C ASP A 627 -6.45 22.08 17.37
N VAL A 628 -6.73 21.57 16.16
CA VAL A 628 -6.51 20.18 15.78
C VAL A 628 -5.78 20.05 14.44
N LEU A 629 -4.72 19.26 14.40
CA LEU A 629 -4.07 18.80 13.18
C LEU A 629 -4.35 17.32 12.98
N ILE A 630 -4.90 16.94 11.83
CA ILE A 630 -5.10 15.53 11.45
C ILE A 630 -4.18 15.20 10.28
N ALA A 631 -3.24 14.28 10.47
CA ALA A 631 -2.30 13.84 9.46
C ALA A 631 -2.73 12.50 8.86
N ASP A 632 -2.97 12.48 7.54
CA ASP A 632 -3.15 11.24 6.78
C ASP A 632 -1.79 10.56 6.54
N THR A 633 -1.78 9.24 6.35
CA THR A 633 -0.56 8.48 6.05
C THR A 633 -0.82 7.42 4.98
N ALA A 634 0.25 6.95 4.35
CA ALA A 634 0.19 5.77 3.50
C ALA A 634 -0.34 4.54 4.24
N GLY A 635 -0.88 3.57 3.50
CA GLY A 635 -1.44 2.32 4.03
C GLY A 635 -1.07 1.05 3.25
N ARG A 636 0.06 1.05 2.54
CA ARG A 636 0.51 -0.05 1.66
C ARG A 636 1.11 -1.22 2.46
N LEU A 637 0.27 -2.03 3.10
CA LEU A 637 0.70 -3.14 3.99
C LEU A 637 1.48 -4.25 3.27
N GLN A 638 1.43 -4.37 1.94
CA GLN A 638 2.24 -5.34 1.20
C GLN A 638 3.76 -5.11 1.38
N ASN A 639 4.18 -3.87 1.63
CA ASN A 639 5.57 -3.50 1.91
C ASN A 639 5.71 -3.11 3.39
N LYS A 640 5.43 -4.06 4.29
CA LYS A 640 5.31 -3.83 5.74
C LYS A 640 6.50 -3.04 6.31
N ASP A 641 7.73 -3.44 6.03
CA ASP A 641 8.91 -2.84 6.65
C ASP A 641 9.08 -1.37 6.26
N ASN A 642 8.90 -1.05 4.98
CA ASN A 642 8.99 0.33 4.49
C ASN A 642 7.89 1.22 5.09
N LEU A 643 6.66 0.71 5.16
CA LEU A 643 5.54 1.44 5.77
C LEU A 643 5.79 1.71 7.25
N MET A 644 6.27 0.71 8.01
CA MET A 644 6.53 0.86 9.44
C MET A 644 7.66 1.86 9.69
N GLN A 645 8.75 1.78 8.94
CA GLN A 645 9.86 2.76 9.03
C GLN A 645 9.40 4.19 8.70
N GLU A 646 8.52 4.35 7.71
CA GLU A 646 7.93 5.64 7.35
C GLU A 646 7.09 6.22 8.50
N LEU A 647 6.23 5.40 9.12
CA LEU A 647 5.41 5.82 10.26
C LEU A 647 6.26 6.17 11.49
N GLU A 648 7.30 5.40 11.79
CA GLU A 648 8.27 5.72 12.84
C GLU A 648 9.02 7.02 12.55
N LYS A 649 9.36 7.27 11.28
CA LYS A 649 9.99 8.52 10.85
C LYS A 649 9.04 9.69 11.07
N ILE A 650 7.78 9.59 10.67
CA ILE A 650 6.75 10.62 10.88
C ILE A 650 6.62 10.94 12.38
N ALA A 651 6.44 9.92 13.22
CA ALA A 651 6.31 10.10 14.67
C ALA A 651 7.57 10.76 15.29
N ARG A 652 8.78 10.33 14.89
CA ARG A 652 10.03 10.96 15.34
C ARG A 652 10.16 12.41 14.91
N VAL A 653 9.70 12.76 13.71
CA VAL A 653 9.76 14.12 13.18
C VAL A 653 8.77 15.03 13.91
N MET A 654 7.55 14.55 14.22
CA MET A 654 6.60 15.29 15.06
C MET A 654 7.19 15.61 16.45
N LYS A 655 7.89 14.64 17.08
CA LYS A 655 8.54 14.80 18.39
C LYS A 655 9.59 15.90 18.44
N LYS A 656 10.13 16.34 17.31
CA LYS A 656 11.07 17.48 17.24
C LYS A 656 10.37 18.83 17.49
N ILE A 657 9.07 18.91 17.20
CA ILE A 657 8.26 20.14 17.38
C ILE A 657 7.59 20.15 18.75
N ASP A 658 7.05 19.00 19.17
CA ASP A 658 6.43 18.78 20.47
C ASP A 658 6.78 17.35 20.94
N PRO A 659 7.51 17.17 22.06
CA PRO A 659 7.88 15.86 22.58
C PRO A 659 6.69 14.91 22.84
N ASP A 660 5.49 15.45 23.09
CA ASP A 660 4.27 14.68 23.36
C ASP A 660 3.49 14.33 22.09
N ALA A 661 3.93 14.80 20.90
CA ALA A 661 3.27 14.50 19.63
C ALA A 661 3.79 13.19 18.99
N PRO A 662 2.95 12.48 18.21
CA PRO A 662 1.50 12.66 18.07
C PRO A 662 0.75 12.40 19.39
N HIS A 663 -0.27 13.21 19.66
CA HIS A 663 -1.09 13.11 20.87
C HIS A 663 -2.10 11.96 20.79
N GLU A 664 -2.54 11.64 19.58
CA GLU A 664 -3.32 10.46 19.27
C GLU A 664 -2.74 9.75 18.04
N VAL A 665 -2.44 8.47 18.15
CA VAL A 665 -2.16 7.59 17.02
C VAL A 665 -3.38 6.70 16.82
N MET A 666 -4.18 7.05 15.81
CA MET A 666 -5.48 6.45 15.54
C MET A 666 -5.37 5.43 14.41
N LEU A 667 -5.51 4.14 14.75
CA LEU A 667 -5.62 3.09 13.73
C LEU A 667 -7.05 2.99 13.22
N THR A 668 -7.23 3.11 11.90
CA THR A 668 -8.50 2.76 11.25
C THR A 668 -8.46 1.33 10.74
N ILE A 669 -9.45 0.52 11.14
CA ILE A 669 -9.64 -0.86 10.69
C ILE A 669 -11.02 -1.02 10.04
N ASP A 670 -11.13 -1.96 9.12
CA ASP A 670 -12.38 -2.34 8.46
C ASP A 670 -13.01 -3.52 9.21
N ALA A 671 -14.23 -3.33 9.72
CA ALA A 671 -14.97 -4.35 10.45
C ALA A 671 -15.22 -5.63 9.63
N GLY A 672 -15.26 -5.53 8.30
CA GLY A 672 -15.45 -6.68 7.42
C GLY A 672 -14.23 -7.59 7.30
N THR A 673 -13.05 -7.16 7.76
CA THR A 673 -11.80 -7.91 7.59
C THR A 673 -11.59 -9.04 8.61
N GLY A 674 -12.47 -9.16 9.62
CA GLY A 674 -12.42 -10.23 10.62
C GLY A 674 -11.07 -10.29 11.34
N GLN A 675 -10.52 -11.50 11.50
CA GLN A 675 -9.25 -11.73 12.21
C GLN A 675 -8.04 -10.99 11.61
N ASN A 676 -8.09 -10.55 10.34
CA ASN A 676 -7.02 -9.72 9.77
C ASN A 676 -6.88 -8.38 10.49
N ALA A 677 -7.95 -7.85 11.10
CA ALA A 677 -7.89 -6.64 11.90
C ALA A 677 -7.01 -6.84 13.15
N ILE A 678 -7.08 -8.00 13.80
CA ILE A 678 -6.27 -8.33 14.98
C ILE A 678 -4.77 -8.29 14.65
N SER A 679 -4.40 -8.92 13.53
CA SER A 679 -3.02 -8.90 13.04
C SER A 679 -2.55 -7.49 12.70
N GLN A 680 -3.42 -6.64 12.16
CA GLN A 680 -3.10 -5.23 11.88
C GLN A 680 -2.91 -4.43 13.18
N VAL A 681 -3.80 -4.55 14.15
CA VAL A 681 -3.68 -3.83 15.44
C VAL A 681 -2.35 -4.17 16.10
N ASN A 682 -1.97 -5.45 16.17
CA ASN A 682 -0.70 -5.86 16.74
C ASN A 682 0.50 -5.23 16.01
N LEU A 683 0.51 -5.31 14.68
CA LEU A 683 1.61 -4.81 13.85
C LEU A 683 1.80 -3.29 13.98
N PHE A 684 0.72 -2.50 13.86
CA PHE A 684 0.80 -1.05 13.99
C PHE A 684 1.11 -0.62 15.43
N ASN A 685 0.60 -1.34 16.44
CA ASN A 685 0.89 -1.03 17.83
C ASN A 685 2.36 -1.25 18.20
N GLN A 686 2.98 -2.32 17.68
CA GLN A 686 4.42 -2.56 17.89
C GLN A 686 5.30 -1.49 17.24
N CYS A 687 4.85 -0.89 16.13
CA CYS A 687 5.63 0.09 15.37
C CYS A 687 5.52 1.51 15.94
N VAL A 688 4.30 2.03 16.09
CA VAL A 688 4.08 3.45 16.46
C VAL A 688 3.43 3.66 17.83
N GLY A 689 2.96 2.60 18.49
CA GLY A 689 2.20 2.69 19.74
C GLY A 689 0.84 3.34 19.51
N LEU A 690 -0.21 2.52 19.35
CA LEU A 690 -1.55 3.03 19.10
C LEU A 690 -2.19 3.52 20.40
N THR A 691 -2.90 4.64 20.32
CA THR A 691 -3.64 5.22 21.45
C THR A 691 -5.15 5.21 21.22
N GLY A 692 -5.58 4.95 19.99
CA GLY A 692 -7.00 4.84 19.65
C GLY A 692 -7.24 3.98 18.41
N ILE A 693 -8.43 3.39 18.36
CA ILE A 693 -8.92 2.59 17.24
C ILE A 693 -10.23 3.19 16.73
N THR A 694 -10.33 3.31 15.40
CA THR A 694 -11.59 3.57 14.70
C THR A 694 -11.97 2.32 13.90
N LEU A 695 -13.16 1.79 14.17
CA LEU A 695 -13.71 0.66 13.43
C LEU A 695 -14.70 1.15 12.38
N SER A 696 -14.39 0.98 11.10
CA SER A 696 -15.20 1.46 9.98
C SER A 696 -16.02 0.35 9.32
N LYS A 697 -16.97 0.75 8.45
CA LYS A 697 -17.77 -0.13 7.58
C LYS A 697 -18.59 -1.20 8.33
N LEU A 698 -19.05 -0.90 9.53
CA LEU A 698 -19.92 -1.79 10.29
C LEU A 698 -21.26 -2.06 9.58
N ASP A 699 -21.70 -1.11 8.74
CA ASP A 699 -22.88 -1.19 7.88
C ASP A 699 -22.73 -2.18 6.70
N GLY A 700 -21.49 -2.41 6.28
CA GLY A 700 -21.18 -3.28 5.16
C GLY A 700 -21.21 -4.77 5.51
N THR A 701 -21.08 -5.13 6.80
CA THR A 701 -20.65 -6.48 7.22
C THR A 701 -21.61 -7.16 8.21
N ALA A 702 -21.68 -8.49 8.12
CA ALA A 702 -22.31 -9.36 9.14
C ALA A 702 -21.30 -9.90 10.17
N LYS A 703 -20.02 -9.51 10.02
CA LYS A 703 -18.86 -9.98 10.78
C LYS A 703 -18.36 -8.94 11.80
N GLY A 704 -19.29 -8.18 12.39
CA GLY A 704 -18.96 -7.12 13.33
C GLY A 704 -18.38 -7.59 14.68
N GLY A 705 -18.28 -8.91 14.92
CA GLY A 705 -17.76 -9.47 16.18
C GLY A 705 -16.27 -9.19 16.43
N VAL A 706 -15.52 -8.77 15.41
CA VAL A 706 -14.11 -8.39 15.55
C VAL A 706 -13.88 -7.30 16.59
N ILE A 707 -14.87 -6.45 16.85
CA ILE A 707 -14.78 -5.38 17.87
C ILE A 707 -14.51 -5.94 19.28
N PHE A 708 -15.12 -7.08 19.62
CA PHE A 708 -14.92 -7.75 20.91
C PHE A 708 -13.51 -8.32 21.02
N ALA A 709 -13.03 -8.93 19.93
CA ALA A 709 -11.68 -9.47 19.85
C ALA A 709 -10.60 -8.39 20.01
N VAL A 710 -10.81 -7.23 19.39
CA VAL A 710 -9.90 -6.08 19.50
C VAL A 710 -9.91 -5.53 20.94
N ALA A 711 -11.10 -5.36 21.53
CA ALA A 711 -11.25 -4.85 22.88
C ALA A 711 -10.60 -5.76 23.93
N ASP A 712 -10.81 -7.07 23.85
CA ASP A 712 -10.25 -8.06 24.80
C ASP A 712 -8.72 -8.20 24.68
N LYS A 713 -8.16 -8.17 23.46
CA LYS A 713 -6.74 -8.47 23.25
C LYS A 713 -5.79 -7.31 23.50
N PHE A 714 -6.17 -6.08 23.12
CA PHE A 714 -5.19 -5.00 23.01
C PHE A 714 -5.30 -3.94 24.12
N ASN A 715 -6.44 -3.82 24.79
CA ASN A 715 -6.69 -2.76 25.78
C ASN A 715 -6.39 -1.35 25.24
N ILE A 716 -6.62 -1.15 23.94
CA ILE A 716 -6.49 0.14 23.25
C ILE A 716 -7.90 0.69 23.08
N PRO A 717 -8.15 1.95 23.46
CA PRO A 717 -9.47 2.54 23.34
C PRO A 717 -10.05 2.48 21.93
N ILE A 718 -11.27 2.00 21.82
CA ILE A 718 -12.08 2.20 20.61
C ILE A 718 -12.68 3.59 20.75
N ARG A 719 -12.25 4.51 19.90
CA ARG A 719 -12.65 5.92 19.93
C ARG A 719 -13.90 6.14 19.11
N TYR A 720 -13.95 5.54 17.94
CA TYR A 720 -15.00 5.76 16.96
C TYR A 720 -15.46 4.48 16.25
N ILE A 721 -16.71 4.48 15.84
CA ILE A 721 -17.30 3.49 14.94
C ILE A 721 -17.94 4.18 13.72
N GLY A 722 -17.69 3.63 12.54
CA GLY A 722 -18.25 4.08 11.27
C GLY A 722 -19.37 3.15 10.80
N VAL A 723 -20.57 3.69 10.67
CA VAL A 723 -21.82 2.94 10.42
C VAL A 723 -22.54 3.40 9.15
N GLY A 724 -21.80 3.95 8.19
CA GLY A 724 -22.32 4.46 6.93
C GLY A 724 -21.34 5.37 6.19
N GLU A 725 -21.71 5.79 4.99
CA GLU A 725 -20.95 6.69 4.11
C GLU A 725 -21.11 8.18 4.47
N GLY A 726 -22.26 8.56 5.06
CA GLY A 726 -22.61 9.94 5.36
C GLY A 726 -21.68 10.61 6.36
N ILE A 727 -21.63 11.95 6.32
CA ILE A 727 -20.75 12.76 7.17
C ILE A 727 -20.99 12.55 8.67
N ASP A 728 -22.25 12.30 9.04
CA ASP A 728 -22.69 12.09 10.42
C ASP A 728 -22.59 10.62 10.86
N ASP A 729 -22.10 9.72 10.00
CA ASP A 729 -22.10 8.27 10.25
C ASP A 729 -20.81 7.78 10.93
N LEU A 730 -19.94 8.70 11.34
CA LEU A 730 -18.88 8.43 12.32
C LEU A 730 -19.39 8.80 13.71
N ARG A 731 -19.31 7.86 14.65
CA ARG A 731 -19.82 8.02 16.01
C ARG A 731 -18.72 7.78 17.01
N SER A 732 -18.67 8.57 18.08
CA SER A 732 -17.90 8.20 19.27
C SER A 732 -18.44 6.89 19.82
N PHE A 733 -17.53 5.97 20.11
CA PHE A 733 -17.89 4.64 20.59
C PHE A 733 -18.43 4.72 22.03
N LYS A 734 -19.56 4.04 22.24
CA LYS A 734 -20.19 3.82 23.53
C LYS A 734 -20.62 2.36 23.57
N SER A 735 -20.15 1.60 24.56
CA SER A 735 -20.43 0.16 24.63
C SER A 735 -21.92 -0.11 24.76
N ASP A 736 -22.60 0.66 25.62
CA ASP A 736 -23.99 0.42 25.98
C ASP A 736 -24.91 0.67 24.78
N ASP A 737 -24.74 1.81 24.10
CA ASP A 737 -25.49 2.14 22.87
C ASP A 737 -25.22 1.11 21.75
N PHE A 738 -23.98 0.63 21.62
CA PHE A 738 -23.60 -0.36 20.61
C PHE A 738 -24.24 -1.72 20.88
N ILE A 739 -24.17 -2.18 22.14
CA ILE A 739 -24.77 -3.45 22.58
C ILE A 739 -26.29 -3.39 22.47
N ASP A 740 -26.92 -2.29 22.89
CA ASP A 740 -28.37 -2.15 22.78
C ASP A 740 -28.83 -2.15 21.31
N ALA A 741 -28.10 -1.49 20.42
CA ALA A 741 -28.38 -1.55 18.98
C ALA A 741 -28.12 -2.95 18.39
N LEU A 742 -27.10 -3.67 18.88
CA LEU A 742 -26.76 -5.01 18.41
C LEU A 742 -27.77 -6.07 18.84
N PHE A 743 -28.46 -5.87 19.97
CA PHE A 743 -29.43 -6.83 20.52
C PHE A 743 -30.87 -6.33 20.50
N SER A 744 -31.16 -5.19 19.85
CA SER A 744 -32.53 -4.70 19.73
C SER A 744 -33.36 -5.58 18.79
N GLN A 745 -34.50 -6.04 19.26
CA GLN A 745 -35.53 -6.70 18.46
C GLN A 745 -36.50 -5.62 17.97
N ASP A 746 -36.47 -5.27 16.68
CA ASP A 746 -37.54 -4.47 16.07
C ASP A 746 -38.45 -5.43 15.28
N GLU A 747 -39.78 -5.24 15.37
CA GLU A 747 -40.80 -6.08 14.74
C GLU A 747 -40.72 -6.07 13.20
N ASP A 748 -40.00 -5.10 12.61
CA ASP A 748 -39.85 -4.90 11.16
C ASP A 748 -38.69 -5.70 10.52
N ASP A 749 -37.93 -6.45 11.33
CA ASP A 749 -36.77 -7.22 10.86
C ASP A 749 -37.06 -8.70 10.55
N ALA A 750 -38.35 -9.08 10.52
CA ALA A 750 -38.83 -10.43 10.23
C ALA A 750 -39.10 -10.67 8.75
#